data_AF-A0A8J4E8N1-F1
#
_entry.id   AF-A0A8J4E8N1-F1
#
_cell.length_a   1.000
_cell.length_b   1.000
_cell.length_c   1.000
_cell.angle_alpha   90.00
_cell.angle_beta   90.00
_cell.angle_gamma   90.00
#
_symmetry.space_group_name_H-M   'P 1'
#
loop_
_entity.id
_entity.type
_entity.pdbx_description
1 polymer ?
#
loop_
_entity_poly.entity_id
_entity_poly.type
_entity_poly.pdbx_seq_one_letter_code
_entity_poly.pdbx_strand_id
1 'polypeptide(L)'
;MHTNDGAAGWRLAVDFGTSNTVAVLRHGDGESRPLLFDGSPLLPSAVCLGPDGDLLVGRDALQQALATPSWCEPTPKRRVGEQSVLLGRRQVPVVDLVAAVLHRVLDEAVGMAGTRPDELVMTHPDGWGEVRREVLARAAEKVALPRPRYLSEPAAAANLFPTLRGADVAVPGPDHRPGTDRAVLIYDFGGGTFDVSVVRWDPDGVPEVLRSEGLATVGGIDLDDRIVTHLGSELTADAVTWQRLLTSQDEDDRRARWQLREGVREAKERLSRLPRVDLHIPVLDVRVTLTRTEFDRLARPVVTRTVELTTATLDSAGVTPTQLAGVYLVGGSSRVPLVATMLVRALRVEPRVLRQPDLAVAEGAALAFAGAPVTPAPSDPEPEPSAPPAPRRFGRRRVLAMAAAVAAAGATGGVVLSLSDKSNGGHVPRTGPSPARRPGTLTLLAGTDPSPAGTRQDLVDQWNDDHQIQVTITPVPGSADDQVSAMWSDPVADVFLLDAPQLSRFANAGLITALPDGAVDVDRFLERPLNTCRWRDRYWALPFNTDVGLLFHRPDVPAPTGWPDLVTLARAAGRPSYSGQFTADESSVVNMLEAALAHNPKLLNDDGTFPDQISVAEWDAAIGPLREAIAAGAVLDAHADLATVDLPPDERSAEFLSVRHATWSQVQTVRLWPAFATRLSGLRPGRLFGPAILGGQNLAVSSRSANPEAAIDLIRYLTDDKRQRKLTTDQTYAPVTKSAYETDGTDDRNRAHLILSAIQTAYPRPVTPSYSEVAQVFIELMRPAVLNGTRLPEHFAKSLHTARMTNPTSALPTTRAQSPTPSPT
;
A
#
# COMPACT_ATOMS: atom_id res chain seq x y z
N MET A 1 -31.16 45.32 33.57
CA MET A 1 -31.58 44.56 32.37
C MET A 1 -30.47 44.73 31.34
N HIS A 2 -29.40 43.93 31.48
CA HIS A 2 -28.35 43.82 30.47
C HIS A 2 -28.66 42.54 29.70
N THR A 3 -28.97 42.70 28.42
CA THR A 3 -29.15 41.60 27.49
C THR A 3 -27.83 40.85 27.36
N ASN A 4 -27.88 39.56 27.66
CA ASN A 4 -26.81 38.61 27.40
C ASN A 4 -26.77 38.41 25.88
N ASP A 5 -25.94 39.19 25.17
CA ASP A 5 -25.62 38.92 23.77
C ASP A 5 -24.92 37.56 23.75
N GLY A 6 -25.63 36.54 23.25
CA GLY A 6 -25.12 35.18 23.15
C GLY A 6 -23.80 35.17 22.40
N ALA A 7 -22.74 34.66 23.04
CA ALA A 7 -21.45 34.48 22.40
C ALA A 7 -21.68 33.69 21.10
N ALA A 8 -21.40 34.33 19.96
CA ALA A 8 -21.54 33.68 18.67
C ALA A 8 -20.61 32.46 18.65
N GLY A 9 -21.20 31.28 18.46
CA GLY A 9 -20.45 30.02 18.45
C GLY A 9 -19.34 30.00 17.40
N TRP A 10 -18.37 29.11 17.58
CA TRP A 10 -17.21 28.97 16.70
C TRP A 10 -16.93 27.51 16.35
N ARG A 11 -16.34 27.33 15.17
CA ARG A 11 -16.04 26.02 14.60
C ARG A 11 -14.54 25.78 14.58
N LEU A 12 -14.15 24.55 14.87
CA LEU A 12 -12.80 24.05 14.70
C LEU A 12 -12.75 23.14 13.47
N ALA A 13 -11.92 23.47 12.48
CA ALA A 13 -11.60 22.60 11.37
C ALA A 13 -10.20 21.99 11.58
N VAL A 14 -10.08 20.67 11.50
CA VAL A 14 -8.83 19.94 11.73
C VAL A 14 -8.51 19.09 10.51
N ASP A 15 -7.36 19.35 9.91
CA ASP A 15 -6.71 18.45 8.99
C ASP A 15 -5.69 17.58 9.75
N PHE A 16 -6.11 16.35 10.05
CA PHE A 16 -5.25 15.36 10.67
C PHE A 16 -4.37 14.71 9.61
N GLY A 17 -3.23 15.32 9.31
CA GLY A 17 -2.30 14.86 8.27
C GLY A 17 -1.28 13.82 8.76
N THR A 18 -0.68 13.09 7.81
CA THR A 18 0.28 12.00 8.12
C THR A 18 1.52 12.48 8.85
N SER A 19 2.08 13.62 8.42
CA SER A 19 3.29 14.20 9.00
C SER A 19 2.97 15.38 9.90
N ASN A 20 2.03 16.22 9.49
CA ASN A 20 1.61 17.40 10.25
C ASN A 20 0.10 17.47 10.32
N THR A 21 -0.39 17.91 11.47
CA THR A 21 -1.78 18.29 11.72
C THR A 21 -1.89 19.81 11.64
N VAL A 22 -2.95 20.28 10.98
CA VAL A 22 -3.27 21.70 10.85
C VAL A 22 -4.68 21.91 11.38
N ALA A 23 -4.88 23.02 12.09
CA ALA A 23 -6.19 23.37 12.60
C ALA A 23 -6.48 24.84 12.34
N VAL A 24 -7.72 25.13 11.96
CA VAL A 24 -8.23 26.47 11.69
C VAL A 24 -9.48 26.68 12.52
N LEU A 25 -9.47 27.77 13.27
CA LEU A 25 -10.62 28.27 14.00
C LEU A 25 -11.41 29.22 13.10
N ARG A 26 -12.74 29.13 13.10
CA ARG A 26 -13.61 30.11 12.45
C ARG A 26 -14.72 30.58 13.38
N HIS A 27 -14.79 31.89 13.61
CA HIS A 27 -15.86 32.51 14.38
C HIS A 27 -17.13 32.74 13.55
N GLY A 28 -18.27 32.92 14.23
CA GLY A 28 -19.55 33.23 13.59
C GLY A 28 -19.57 34.55 12.80
N ASP A 29 -18.61 35.44 13.02
CA ASP A 29 -18.39 36.68 12.23
C ASP A 29 -17.76 36.43 10.85
N GLY A 30 -17.35 35.19 10.58
CA GLY A 30 -16.75 34.77 9.32
C GLY A 30 -15.23 34.94 9.23
N GLU A 31 -14.55 35.31 10.32
CA GLU A 31 -13.08 35.34 10.36
C GLU A 31 -12.52 33.93 10.61
N SER A 32 -11.58 33.48 9.76
CA SER A 32 -10.83 32.23 9.95
C SER A 32 -9.39 32.54 10.39
N ARG A 33 -8.89 31.80 11.39
CA ARG A 33 -7.52 31.93 11.91
C ARG A 33 -6.87 30.56 12.10
N PRO A 34 -5.72 30.28 11.47
CA PRO A 34 -4.95 29.07 11.77
C PRO A 34 -4.44 29.08 13.21
N LEU A 35 -4.49 27.93 13.87
CA LEU A 35 -3.88 27.74 15.18
C LEU A 35 -2.36 27.66 15.05
N LEU A 36 -1.65 28.18 16.04
CA LEU A 36 -0.18 28.15 16.09
C LEU A 36 0.27 27.26 17.25
N PHE A 37 1.06 26.24 16.91
CA PHE A 37 1.69 25.29 17.81
C PHE A 37 3.16 25.64 17.94
N ASP A 38 3.58 26.13 19.10
CA ASP A 38 4.95 26.57 19.35
C ASP A 38 5.45 27.56 18.28
N GLY A 39 4.58 28.51 17.90
CA GLY A 39 4.84 29.53 16.87
C GLY A 39 4.76 29.05 15.41
N SER A 40 4.33 27.81 15.16
CA SER A 40 4.17 27.24 13.82
C SER A 40 2.71 26.86 13.54
N PRO A 41 2.17 27.11 12.34
CA PRO A 41 0.83 26.64 12.00
C PRO A 41 0.76 25.13 11.73
N LEU A 42 1.91 24.44 11.75
CA LEU A 42 2.03 23.00 11.58
C LEU A 42 2.37 22.37 12.94
N LEU A 43 1.49 21.50 13.41
CA LEU A 43 1.75 20.59 14.54
C LEU A 43 2.30 19.29 13.97
N PRO A 44 3.53 18.85 14.28
CA PRO A 44 3.95 17.50 13.92
C PRO A 44 2.99 16.47 14.49
N SER A 45 2.50 15.55 13.67
CA SER A 45 1.51 14.55 14.10
C SER A 45 2.11 13.46 14.99
N ALA A 46 3.42 13.49 15.23
CA ALA A 46 4.15 12.49 16.01
C ALA A 46 3.67 12.45 17.47
N VAL A 47 3.58 11.23 18.02
CA VAL A 47 3.19 10.96 19.40
C VAL A 47 4.24 10.07 20.05
N CYS A 48 4.69 10.42 21.25
CA CYS A 48 5.63 9.61 22.03
C CYS A 48 5.13 9.38 23.45
N LEU A 49 5.47 8.23 24.03
CA LEU A 49 5.32 8.03 25.46
C LEU A 49 6.39 8.83 26.19
N GLY A 50 5.97 9.70 27.11
CA GLY A 50 6.86 10.44 28.00
C GLY A 50 7.34 9.59 29.19
N PRO A 51 8.40 10.05 29.91
CA PRO A 51 8.94 9.33 31.07
C PRO A 51 7.92 9.08 32.19
N ASP A 52 6.99 10.02 32.36
CA ASP A 52 5.94 9.97 33.40
C ASP A 52 4.71 9.14 32.96
N GLY A 53 4.72 8.60 31.74
CA GLY A 53 3.64 7.77 31.19
C GLY A 53 2.57 8.54 30.40
N ASP A 54 2.69 9.86 30.28
CA ASP A 54 1.82 10.69 29.45
C ASP A 54 2.20 10.61 27.97
N LEU A 55 1.26 10.93 27.07
CA LEU A 55 1.53 11.00 25.63
C LEU A 55 1.97 12.41 25.25
N LEU A 56 3.22 12.55 24.84
CA LEU A 56 3.80 13.76 24.25
C LEU A 56 3.39 13.84 22.78
N VAL A 57 3.16 15.06 22.28
CA VAL A 57 2.71 15.32 20.91
C VAL A 57 3.55 16.44 20.29
N GLY A 58 3.73 16.42 18.97
CA GLY A 58 4.32 17.54 18.27
C GLY A 58 5.84 17.61 18.50
N ARG A 59 6.35 18.82 18.77
CA ARG A 59 7.80 19.01 18.98
C ARG A 59 8.32 18.26 20.19
N ASP A 60 7.53 18.15 21.25
CA ASP A 60 7.93 17.41 22.46
C ASP A 60 8.09 15.92 22.15
N ALA A 61 7.20 15.36 21.32
CA ALA A 61 7.35 14.00 20.81
C ALA A 61 8.62 13.85 19.96
N LEU A 62 8.85 14.75 19.00
CA LEU A 62 10.08 14.70 18.17
C LEU A 62 11.35 14.82 19.01
N GLN A 63 11.35 15.64 20.06
CA GLN A 63 12.47 15.77 20.99
C GLN A 63 12.68 14.49 21.80
N GLN A 64 11.60 13.84 22.27
CA GLN A 64 11.67 12.55 22.95
C GLN A 64 12.22 11.45 22.03
N ALA A 65 11.85 11.46 20.75
CA ALA A 65 12.29 10.48 19.76
C ALA A 65 13.82 10.51 19.52
N LEU A 66 14.49 11.64 19.78
CA LEU A 66 15.95 11.72 19.73
C LEU A 66 16.62 10.86 20.82
N ALA A 67 15.96 10.65 21.96
CA ALA A 67 16.47 9.87 23.08
C ALA A 67 15.95 8.42 23.08
N THR A 68 14.64 8.24 22.86
CA THR A 68 13.97 6.92 22.91
C THR A 68 13.02 6.77 21.72
N PRO A 69 13.54 6.58 20.49
CA PRO A 69 12.73 6.46 19.30
C PRO A 69 11.80 5.24 19.33
N SER A 70 12.10 4.22 20.14
CA SER A 70 11.19 3.09 20.32
C SER A 70 9.89 3.44 21.02
N TRP A 71 9.82 4.60 21.69
CA TRP A 71 8.66 5.06 22.45
C TRP A 71 7.75 5.97 21.61
N CYS A 72 7.97 6.04 20.29
CA CYS A 72 7.40 7.05 19.43
C CYS A 72 6.74 6.45 18.18
N GLU A 73 5.56 6.95 17.84
CA GLU A 73 4.95 6.75 16.52
C GLU A 73 4.97 8.09 15.76
N PRO A 74 5.80 8.22 14.70
CA PRO A 74 5.93 9.46 13.95
C PRO A 74 4.73 9.78 13.05
N THR A 75 3.95 8.76 12.66
CA THR A 75 2.89 8.89 11.65
C THR A 75 1.56 8.25 12.08
N PRO A 76 0.90 8.72 13.16
CA PRO A 76 -0.30 8.05 13.67
C PRO A 76 -1.45 7.95 12.67
N LYS A 77 -1.57 8.85 11.67
CA LYS A 77 -2.58 8.74 10.60
C LYS A 77 -2.49 7.43 9.82
N ARG A 78 -1.26 6.94 9.56
CA ARG A 78 -1.03 5.65 8.88
C ARG A 78 -1.47 4.46 9.74
N ARG A 79 -1.64 4.66 11.05
CA ARG A 79 -2.05 3.66 12.03
C ARG A 79 -3.54 3.62 12.30
N VAL A 80 -4.34 4.53 11.73
CA VAL A 80 -5.80 4.62 11.95
C VAL A 80 -6.56 3.32 11.63
N GLY A 81 -6.01 2.45 10.77
CA GLY A 81 -6.58 1.12 10.51
C GLY A 81 -6.25 0.04 11.54
N GLU A 82 -5.35 0.31 12.49
CA GLU A 82 -4.88 -0.64 13.51
C GLU A 82 -5.60 -0.38 14.85
N GLN A 83 -5.60 -1.37 15.74
CA GLN A 83 -6.21 -1.22 17.07
C GLN A 83 -5.31 -0.45 18.03
N SER A 84 -4.00 -0.72 18.00
CA SER A 84 -3.00 -0.17 18.91
C SER A 84 -1.61 -0.15 18.27
N VAL A 85 -0.73 0.69 18.79
CA VAL A 85 0.72 0.64 18.52
C VAL A 85 1.44 0.39 19.84
N LEU A 86 2.64 -0.17 19.84
CA LEU A 86 3.45 -0.21 21.05
C LEU A 86 4.54 0.86 21.04
N LEU A 87 4.52 1.62 22.13
CA LEU A 87 5.45 2.69 22.43
C LEU A 87 6.34 2.17 23.56
N GLY A 88 7.55 1.76 23.20
CA GLY A 88 8.52 1.11 24.07
C GLY A 88 8.06 -0.29 24.45
N ARG A 89 7.37 -0.40 25.59
CA ARG A 89 6.79 -1.67 26.08
C ARG A 89 5.29 -1.55 26.35
N ARG A 90 4.70 -0.39 26.08
CA ARG A 90 3.29 -0.10 26.37
C ARG A 90 2.49 -0.15 25.08
N GLN A 91 1.47 -1.00 25.06
CA GLN A 91 0.47 -0.99 24.00
C GLN A 91 -0.46 0.22 24.22
N VAL A 92 -0.51 1.11 23.24
CA VAL A 92 -1.29 2.35 23.24
C VAL A 92 -2.33 2.25 22.14
N PRO A 93 -3.63 2.29 22.45
CA PRO A 93 -4.68 2.28 21.43
C PRO A 93 -4.49 3.40 20.41
N VAL A 94 -4.73 3.13 19.14
CA VAL A 94 -4.57 4.14 18.08
C VAL A 94 -5.49 5.34 18.31
N VAL A 95 -6.72 5.07 18.81
CA VAL A 95 -7.66 6.11 19.22
C VAL A 95 -7.03 7.05 20.26
N ASP A 96 -6.19 6.55 21.16
CA ASP A 96 -5.48 7.39 22.16
C ASP A 96 -4.38 8.25 21.56
N LEU A 97 -3.67 7.76 20.54
CA LEU A 97 -2.70 8.58 19.82
C LEU A 97 -3.39 9.74 19.10
N VAL A 98 -4.48 9.44 18.38
CA VAL A 98 -5.27 10.45 17.67
C VAL A 98 -5.89 11.42 18.68
N ALA A 99 -6.43 10.91 19.79
CA ALA A 99 -6.98 11.74 20.86
C ALA A 99 -5.92 12.65 21.47
N ALA A 100 -4.69 12.19 21.69
CA ALA A 100 -3.60 13.03 22.17
C ALA A 100 -3.30 14.19 21.22
N VAL A 101 -3.27 13.92 19.90
CA VAL A 101 -3.13 14.98 18.88
C VAL A 101 -4.28 15.96 18.92
N LEU A 102 -5.52 15.47 18.96
CA LEU A 102 -6.72 16.31 19.07
C LEU A 102 -6.78 17.09 20.38
N HIS A 103 -6.26 16.54 21.47
CA HIS A 103 -6.15 17.22 22.75
C HIS A 103 -5.20 18.41 22.65
N ARG A 104 -4.01 18.21 22.07
CA ARG A 104 -3.06 19.30 21.80
C ARG A 104 -3.67 20.40 20.92
N VAL A 105 -4.44 20.02 19.91
CA VAL A 105 -5.19 20.94 19.05
C VAL A 105 -6.25 21.71 19.85
N LEU A 106 -7.05 21.00 20.65
CA LEU A 106 -8.08 21.59 21.49
C LEU A 106 -7.50 22.57 22.51
N ASP A 107 -6.38 22.24 23.14
CA ASP A 107 -5.74 23.10 24.13
C ASP A 107 -5.32 24.45 23.53
N GLU A 108 -4.73 24.45 22.33
CA GLU A 108 -4.42 25.69 21.61
C GLU A 108 -5.69 26.43 21.18
N ALA A 109 -6.71 25.70 20.71
CA ALA A 109 -7.95 26.29 20.24
C ALA A 109 -8.69 27.01 21.39
N VAL A 110 -8.80 26.35 22.55
CA VAL A 110 -9.41 26.92 23.78
C VAL A 110 -8.53 28.04 24.34
N GLY A 111 -7.20 27.91 24.30
CA GLY A 111 -6.29 28.97 24.69
C GLY A 111 -6.49 30.25 23.87
N MET A 112 -6.81 30.12 22.58
CA MET A 112 -7.10 31.25 21.69
C MET A 112 -8.54 31.77 21.81
N ALA A 113 -9.54 30.89 21.89
CA ALA A 113 -10.96 31.22 21.83
C ALA A 113 -11.62 31.47 23.20
N GLY A 114 -10.99 31.01 24.29
CA GLY A 114 -11.50 31.07 25.66
C GLY A 114 -12.63 30.09 25.99
N THR A 115 -13.25 29.46 25.00
CA THR A 115 -14.34 28.47 25.14
C THR A 115 -14.05 27.23 24.30
N ARG A 116 -14.84 26.16 24.42
CA ARG A 116 -14.75 24.97 23.55
C ARG A 116 -15.49 25.22 22.21
N PRO A 117 -15.10 24.53 21.11
CA PRO A 117 -15.79 24.68 19.84
C PRO A 117 -17.20 24.10 19.88
N ASP A 118 -18.14 24.76 19.23
CA ASP A 118 -19.51 24.28 19.06
C ASP A 118 -19.59 23.21 17.97
N GLU A 119 -18.72 23.31 16.96
CA GLU A 119 -18.65 22.37 15.85
C GLU A 119 -17.21 21.93 15.57
N LEU A 120 -17.04 20.65 15.25
CA LEU A 120 -15.80 20.08 14.77
C LEU A 120 -15.99 19.61 13.32
N VAL A 121 -15.11 20.06 12.43
CA VAL A 121 -14.97 19.51 11.08
C VAL A 121 -13.63 18.81 10.99
N MET A 122 -13.63 17.55 10.55
CA MET A 122 -12.40 16.80 10.33
C MET A 122 -12.30 16.38 8.88
N THR A 123 -11.11 16.58 8.30
CA THR A 123 -10.83 16.11 6.94
C THR A 123 -10.34 14.67 6.93
N HIS A 124 -10.57 13.98 5.82
CA HIS A 124 -10.05 12.64 5.59
C HIS A 124 -9.76 12.38 4.10
N PRO A 125 -8.89 11.42 3.76
CA PRO A 125 -8.70 11.00 2.38
C PRO A 125 -9.99 10.41 1.81
N ASP A 126 -10.25 10.63 0.52
CA ASP A 126 -11.54 10.28 -0.11
C ASP A 126 -11.86 8.77 -0.06
N GLY A 127 -10.81 7.92 -0.18
CA GLY A 127 -10.93 6.47 -0.07
C GLY A 127 -11.16 5.92 1.35
N TRP A 128 -11.29 6.75 2.39
CA TRP A 128 -11.54 6.26 3.75
C TRP A 128 -12.99 5.82 3.95
N GLY A 129 -13.18 4.54 4.31
CA GLY A 129 -14.45 3.99 4.75
C GLY A 129 -14.84 4.37 6.18
N GLU A 130 -16.02 3.92 6.62
CA GLU A 130 -16.64 4.26 7.91
C GLU A 130 -15.77 3.92 9.13
N VAL A 131 -15.11 2.76 9.12
CA VAL A 131 -14.27 2.28 10.24
C VAL A 131 -13.17 3.29 10.59
N ARG A 132 -12.46 3.84 9.59
CA ARG A 132 -11.37 4.80 9.83
C ARG A 132 -11.91 6.16 10.29
N ARG A 133 -13.07 6.57 9.77
CA ARG A 133 -13.74 7.80 10.23
C ARG A 133 -14.20 7.65 11.69
N GLU A 134 -14.70 6.49 12.08
CA GLU A 134 -15.15 6.25 13.45
C GLU A 134 -14.01 6.33 14.47
N VAL A 135 -12.77 5.98 14.10
CA VAL A 135 -11.59 6.23 14.96
C VAL A 135 -11.41 7.72 15.26
N LEU A 136 -11.62 8.60 14.27
CA LEU A 136 -11.57 10.05 14.48
C LEU A 136 -12.71 10.54 15.38
N ALA A 137 -13.93 10.00 15.22
CA ALA A 137 -15.05 10.33 16.09
C ALA A 137 -14.79 9.95 17.55
N ARG A 138 -14.32 8.71 17.77
CA ARG A 138 -13.99 8.22 19.12
C ARG A 138 -12.83 8.98 19.75
N ALA A 139 -11.86 9.42 18.95
CA ALA A 139 -10.76 10.25 19.44
C ALA A 139 -11.25 11.65 19.85
N ALA A 140 -12.14 12.26 19.07
CA ALA A 140 -12.77 13.53 19.41
C ALA A 140 -13.62 13.42 20.69
N GLU A 141 -14.42 12.37 20.81
CA GLU A 141 -15.22 12.09 22.01
C GLU A 141 -14.36 11.98 23.27
N LYS A 142 -13.21 11.28 23.19
CA LYS A 142 -12.27 11.13 24.32
C LYS A 142 -11.74 12.45 24.87
N VAL A 143 -11.63 13.48 24.05
CA VAL A 143 -11.20 14.82 24.47
C VAL A 143 -12.36 15.79 24.67
N ALA A 144 -13.59 15.26 24.65
CA ALA A 144 -14.84 16.01 24.76
C ALA A 144 -14.99 17.11 23.68
N LEU A 145 -14.51 16.83 22.46
CA LEU A 145 -14.87 17.59 21.28
C LEU A 145 -16.24 17.12 20.75
N PRO A 146 -17.00 17.99 20.05
CA PRO A 146 -18.21 17.57 19.34
C PRO A 146 -17.93 16.44 18.36
N ARG A 147 -18.94 15.62 18.05
CA ARG A 147 -18.80 14.58 17.03
C ARG A 147 -18.41 15.23 15.68
N PRO A 148 -17.36 14.76 14.99
CA PRO A 148 -16.90 15.40 13.77
C PRO A 148 -17.95 15.36 12.65
N ARG A 149 -18.08 16.48 11.95
CA ARG A 149 -18.57 16.47 10.58
C ARG A 149 -17.39 16.17 9.66
N TYR A 150 -17.55 15.19 8.79
CA TYR A 150 -16.49 14.79 7.88
C TYR A 150 -16.54 15.58 6.58
N LEU A 151 -15.37 15.87 6.04
CA LEU A 151 -15.20 16.40 4.70
C LEU A 151 -14.01 15.72 4.05
N SER A 152 -14.15 15.25 2.80
CA SER A 152 -12.98 14.73 2.09
C SER A 152 -11.94 15.85 1.93
N GLU A 153 -10.67 15.56 2.11
CA GLU A 153 -9.55 16.49 1.89
C GLU A 153 -9.63 17.26 0.55
N PRO A 154 -9.94 16.61 -0.60
CA PRO A 154 -10.09 17.35 -1.85
C PRO A 154 -11.28 18.30 -1.87
N ALA A 155 -12.45 17.88 -1.38
CA ALA A 155 -13.60 18.77 -1.25
C ALA A 155 -13.32 19.92 -0.25
N ALA A 156 -12.57 19.65 0.81
CA ALA A 156 -12.13 20.67 1.74
C ALA A 156 -11.27 21.71 1.02
N ALA A 157 -10.18 21.30 0.37
CA ALA A 157 -9.33 22.19 -0.43
C ALA A 157 -10.13 22.96 -1.49
N ALA A 158 -11.13 22.32 -2.12
CA ALA A 158 -12.00 22.96 -3.11
C ALA A 158 -12.72 24.21 -2.58
N ASN A 159 -13.18 24.17 -1.32
CA ASN A 159 -13.89 25.30 -0.70
C ASN A 159 -13.01 26.55 -0.52
N LEU A 160 -11.67 26.41 -0.55
CA LEU A 160 -10.77 27.55 -0.47
C LEU A 160 -10.67 28.33 -1.78
N PHE A 161 -10.71 27.66 -2.94
CA PHE A 161 -10.36 28.30 -4.22
C PHE A 161 -11.22 29.52 -4.60
N PRO A 162 -12.55 29.55 -4.39
CA PRO A 162 -13.36 30.73 -4.64
C PRO A 162 -12.91 31.99 -3.88
N THR A 163 -12.23 31.82 -2.75
CA THR A 163 -11.76 32.92 -1.90
C THR A 163 -10.39 33.48 -2.33
N LEU A 164 -9.67 32.77 -3.19
CA LEU A 164 -8.33 33.17 -3.61
C LEU A 164 -8.38 34.29 -4.66
N ARG A 165 -7.81 35.45 -4.32
CA ARG A 165 -7.69 36.58 -5.26
C ARG A 165 -6.82 36.17 -6.46
N GLY A 166 -7.36 36.34 -7.68
CA GLY A 166 -6.65 36.02 -8.93
C GLY A 166 -6.69 34.54 -9.33
N ALA A 167 -7.46 33.71 -8.63
CA ALA A 167 -7.88 32.42 -9.15
C ALA A 167 -8.85 32.68 -10.31
N ASP A 168 -8.52 32.22 -11.53
CA ASP A 168 -9.45 32.25 -12.67
C ASP A 168 -10.52 31.14 -12.53
N VAL A 169 -10.92 30.86 -11.29
CA VAL A 169 -11.99 29.93 -10.93
C VAL A 169 -13.26 30.75 -10.98
N ALA A 170 -13.86 30.84 -12.17
CA ALA A 170 -15.19 31.38 -12.31
C ALA A 170 -16.15 30.43 -11.60
N VAL A 171 -16.54 30.76 -10.37
CA VAL A 171 -17.73 30.16 -9.75
C VAL A 171 -18.92 30.60 -10.62
N PRO A 172 -19.69 29.66 -11.21
CA PRO A 172 -20.82 30.03 -12.04
C PRO A 172 -21.81 30.88 -11.23
N GLY A 173 -22.11 32.10 -11.70
CA GLY A 173 -23.22 32.89 -11.16
C GLY A 173 -24.57 32.41 -11.70
N PRO A 174 -25.71 32.91 -11.20
CA PRO A 174 -27.04 32.49 -11.66
C PRO A 174 -27.29 32.74 -13.16
N ASP A 175 -26.52 33.63 -13.79
CA ASP A 175 -26.59 33.95 -15.23
C ASP A 175 -25.64 33.09 -16.11
N HIS A 176 -25.04 32.01 -15.57
CA HIS A 176 -24.07 31.19 -16.30
C HIS A 176 -24.70 30.41 -17.45
N ARG A 177 -23.99 30.30 -18.58
CA ARG A 177 -24.44 29.51 -19.73
C ARG A 177 -23.96 28.06 -19.60
N PRO A 178 -24.83 27.05 -19.78
CA PRO A 178 -24.41 25.65 -19.78
C PRO A 178 -23.27 25.40 -20.78
N GLY A 179 -22.18 24.78 -20.34
CA GLY A 179 -21.03 24.42 -21.18
C GLY A 179 -19.84 25.38 -21.15
N THR A 180 -19.87 26.44 -20.32
CA THR A 180 -18.69 27.28 -20.03
C THR A 180 -17.98 26.92 -18.72
N ASP A 181 -18.48 25.93 -17.99
CA ASP A 181 -18.01 25.57 -16.65
C ASP A 181 -16.61 24.95 -16.71
N ARG A 182 -15.61 25.72 -16.31
CA ARG A 182 -14.23 25.24 -16.21
C ARG A 182 -14.05 24.41 -14.95
N ALA A 183 -13.39 23.28 -15.08
CA ALA A 183 -13.03 22.44 -13.94
C ALA A 183 -11.70 22.90 -13.33
N VAL A 184 -11.47 22.53 -12.08
CA VAL A 184 -10.21 22.71 -11.38
C VAL A 184 -9.64 21.35 -11.05
N LEU A 185 -8.34 21.17 -11.27
CA LEU A 185 -7.63 19.99 -10.83
C LEU A 185 -6.89 20.30 -9.53
N ILE A 186 -7.18 19.53 -8.49
CA ILE A 186 -6.50 19.56 -7.20
C ILE A 186 -5.51 18.40 -7.19
N TYR A 187 -4.23 18.72 -7.04
CA TYR A 187 -3.14 17.75 -6.96
C TYR A 187 -2.58 17.81 -5.53
N ASP A 188 -3.00 16.88 -4.67
CA ASP A 188 -2.55 16.81 -3.29
C ASP A 188 -1.46 15.76 -3.14
N PHE A 189 -0.21 16.23 -2.93
CA PHE A 189 0.93 15.36 -2.70
C PHE A 189 1.46 15.60 -1.29
N GLY A 190 0.93 14.81 -0.35
CA GLY A 190 1.22 14.88 1.07
C GLY A 190 2.43 14.06 1.51
N GLY A 191 2.61 13.98 2.83
CA GLY A 191 3.72 13.23 3.44
C GLY A 191 3.59 11.71 3.27
N GLY A 192 2.37 11.18 3.14
CA GLY A 192 2.17 9.74 3.08
C GLY A 192 1.13 9.22 2.09
N THR A 193 0.37 10.11 1.44
CA THR A 193 -0.64 9.80 0.42
C THR A 193 -0.55 10.83 -0.71
N PHE A 194 -1.05 10.43 -1.88
CA PHE A 194 -1.25 11.30 -3.03
C PHE A 194 -2.70 11.17 -3.45
N ASP A 195 -3.39 12.29 -3.63
CA ASP A 195 -4.78 12.34 -4.04
C ASP A 195 -4.93 13.37 -5.17
N VAL A 196 -5.75 13.05 -6.16
CA VAL A 196 -6.08 13.94 -7.26
C VAL A 196 -7.58 14.02 -7.44
N SER A 197 -8.09 15.24 -7.58
CA SER A 197 -9.53 15.46 -7.78
C SER A 197 -9.79 16.51 -8.82
N VAL A 198 -10.80 16.24 -9.65
CA VAL A 198 -11.33 17.18 -10.63
C VAL A 198 -12.64 17.71 -10.09
N VAL A 199 -12.69 19.02 -9.87
CA VAL A 199 -13.79 19.68 -9.17
C VAL A 199 -14.39 20.76 -10.07
N ARG A 200 -15.72 20.88 -10.01
CA ARG A 200 -16.48 22.00 -10.58
C ARG A 200 -17.30 22.64 -9.45
N TRP A 201 -17.86 23.81 -9.69
CA TRP A 201 -18.83 24.42 -8.78
C TRP A 201 -20.18 24.46 -9.44
N ASP A 202 -21.22 24.15 -8.68
CA ASP A 202 -22.59 24.38 -9.12
C ASP A 202 -22.92 25.89 -9.12
N PRO A 203 -24.09 26.30 -9.66
CA PRO A 203 -24.51 27.71 -9.67
C PRO A 203 -24.70 28.34 -8.28
N ASP A 204 -24.86 27.52 -7.24
CA ASP A 204 -24.98 27.96 -5.85
C ASP A 204 -23.60 28.09 -5.17
N GLY A 205 -22.53 27.77 -5.89
CA GLY A 205 -21.15 27.87 -5.43
C GLY A 205 -20.67 26.70 -4.57
N VAL A 206 -21.40 25.57 -4.59
CA VAL A 206 -21.01 24.34 -3.89
C VAL A 206 -20.05 23.54 -4.77
N PRO A 207 -18.89 23.07 -4.24
CA PRO A 207 -17.96 22.25 -5.01
C PRO A 207 -18.53 20.85 -5.25
N GLU A 208 -18.61 20.47 -6.53
CA GLU A 208 -18.96 19.14 -7.02
C GLU A 208 -17.68 18.42 -7.48
N VAL A 209 -17.35 17.29 -6.83
CA VAL A 209 -16.22 16.44 -7.21
C VAL A 209 -16.66 15.54 -8.37
N LEU A 210 -16.16 15.81 -9.59
CA LEU A 210 -16.47 15.02 -10.78
C LEU A 210 -15.79 13.66 -10.74
N ARG A 211 -14.53 13.65 -10.31
CA ARG A 211 -13.71 12.44 -10.16
C ARG A 211 -12.65 12.68 -9.11
N SER A 212 -12.35 11.64 -8.34
CA SER A 212 -11.31 11.64 -7.32
C SER A 212 -10.66 10.26 -7.30
N GLU A 213 -9.32 10.23 -7.32
CA GLU A 213 -8.52 9.02 -7.25
C GLU A 213 -7.28 9.29 -6.40
N GLY A 214 -6.68 8.25 -5.83
CA GLY A 214 -5.53 8.43 -4.95
C GLY A 214 -4.64 7.20 -4.82
N LEU A 215 -3.44 7.42 -4.31
CA LEU A 215 -2.41 6.43 -4.01
C LEU A 215 -2.13 6.47 -2.51
N ALA A 216 -2.72 5.53 -1.77
CA ALA A 216 -2.63 5.46 -0.31
C ALA A 216 -1.20 5.23 0.24
N THR A 217 -0.27 4.80 -0.62
CA THR A 217 1.11 4.47 -0.26
C THR A 217 2.13 5.27 -1.05
N VAL A 218 1.77 6.46 -1.55
CA VAL A 218 2.69 7.33 -2.28
C VAL A 218 2.68 8.71 -1.65
N GLY A 219 3.79 9.12 -1.05
CA GLY A 219 3.93 10.42 -0.40
C GLY A 219 5.39 10.86 -0.29
N GLY A 220 5.61 11.93 0.49
CA GLY A 220 6.94 12.41 0.82
C GLY A 220 7.86 11.40 1.51
N ILE A 221 7.30 10.47 2.29
CA ILE A 221 8.07 9.39 2.95
C ILE A 221 8.66 8.43 1.92
N ASP A 222 7.95 8.13 0.84
CA ASP A 222 8.42 7.25 -0.22
C ASP A 222 9.58 7.88 -1.01
N LEU A 223 9.59 9.21 -1.11
CA LEU A 223 10.74 9.97 -1.63
C LEU A 223 11.94 9.90 -0.67
N ASP A 224 11.71 9.93 0.64
CA ASP A 224 12.76 9.78 1.65
C ASP A 224 13.37 8.37 1.59
N ASP A 225 12.53 7.33 1.47
CA ASP A 225 12.99 5.94 1.36
C ASP A 225 13.85 5.73 0.10
N ARG A 226 13.51 6.35 -1.04
CA ARG A 226 14.35 6.30 -2.25
C ARG A 226 15.74 6.90 -2.03
N ILE A 227 15.84 7.98 -1.25
CA ILE A 227 17.14 8.57 -0.88
C ILE A 227 17.90 7.61 0.04
N VAL A 228 17.26 7.03 1.06
CA VAL A 228 17.88 6.04 1.96
C VAL A 228 18.40 4.85 1.17
N THR A 229 17.60 4.26 0.27
CA THR A 229 18.04 3.15 -0.59
C THR A 229 19.25 3.53 -1.44
N HIS A 230 19.25 4.72 -2.03
CA HIS A 230 20.38 5.21 -2.83
C HIS A 230 21.65 5.34 -2.00
N LEU A 231 21.57 5.92 -0.80
CA LEU A 231 22.71 6.05 0.10
C LEU A 231 23.31 4.67 0.45
N GLY A 232 22.46 3.68 0.71
CA GLY A 232 22.89 2.30 0.93
C GLY A 232 23.63 1.68 -0.25
N SER A 233 23.21 2.00 -1.48
CA SER A 233 23.88 1.51 -2.70
C SER A 233 25.22 2.18 -2.98
N GLU A 234 25.45 3.39 -2.49
CA GLU A 234 26.74 4.10 -2.64
C GLU A 234 27.74 3.68 -1.55
N LEU A 235 27.26 3.29 -0.38
CA LEU A 235 28.07 2.95 0.81
C LEU A 235 28.41 1.45 0.90
N THR A 236 28.71 0.82 -0.24
CA THR A 236 28.88 -0.65 -0.38
C THR A 236 29.99 -1.26 0.47
N ALA A 237 31.05 -0.51 0.78
CA ALA A 237 32.16 -0.96 1.62
C ALA A 237 31.73 -1.33 3.05
N ASP A 238 30.60 -0.77 3.51
CA ASP A 238 30.06 -0.94 4.86
C ASP A 238 28.66 -1.55 4.86
N ALA A 239 28.33 -2.36 3.85
CA ALA A 239 26.98 -2.91 3.64
C ALA A 239 26.38 -3.61 4.87
N VAL A 240 27.19 -4.31 5.67
CA VAL A 240 26.75 -4.94 6.92
C VAL A 240 26.34 -3.90 7.96
N THR A 241 27.12 -2.83 8.12
CA THR A 241 26.84 -1.72 9.05
C THR A 241 25.60 -0.94 8.61
N TRP A 242 25.45 -0.69 7.31
CA TRP A 242 24.26 -0.06 6.75
C TRP A 242 23.01 -0.92 7.00
N GLN A 243 23.08 -2.23 6.74
CA GLN A 243 21.97 -3.15 7.01
C GLN A 243 21.64 -3.20 8.50
N ARG A 244 22.64 -3.22 9.39
CA ARG A 244 22.44 -3.14 10.84
C ARG A 244 21.73 -1.86 11.24
N LEU A 245 22.17 -0.70 10.74
CA LEU A 245 21.53 0.60 11.00
C LEU A 245 20.03 0.56 10.64
N LEU A 246 19.67 -0.07 9.51
CA LEU A 246 18.30 -0.14 9.04
C LEU A 246 17.42 -1.19 9.75
N THR A 247 18.00 -2.25 10.30
CA THR A 247 17.23 -3.42 10.81
C THR A 247 17.33 -3.64 12.32
N SER A 248 18.42 -3.20 12.96
CA SER A 248 18.71 -3.45 14.38
C SER A 248 17.61 -2.92 15.30
N GLN A 249 17.33 -3.65 16.38
CA GLN A 249 16.39 -3.23 17.41
C GLN A 249 17.08 -2.60 18.62
N ASP A 250 18.42 -2.49 18.57
CA ASP A 250 19.19 -1.81 19.60
C ASP A 250 18.86 -0.32 19.61
N GLU A 251 18.67 0.24 20.81
CA GLU A 251 18.16 1.60 20.94
C GLU A 251 19.12 2.65 20.34
N ASP A 252 20.42 2.38 20.39
CA ASP A 252 21.46 3.21 19.79
C ASP A 252 21.35 3.23 18.26
N ASP A 253 21.13 2.06 17.64
CA ASP A 253 20.93 1.94 16.19
C ASP A 253 19.57 2.54 15.77
N ARG A 254 18.53 2.41 16.60
CA ARG A 254 17.24 3.08 16.38
C ARG A 254 17.38 4.60 16.43
N ARG A 255 18.16 5.14 17.37
CA ARG A 255 18.47 6.59 17.42
C ARG A 255 19.20 7.05 16.17
N ALA A 256 20.20 6.30 15.74
CA ALA A 256 20.94 6.61 14.52
C ALA A 256 20.06 6.53 13.27
N ARG A 257 19.15 5.55 13.19
CA ARG A 257 18.16 5.43 12.09
C ARG A 257 17.19 6.59 12.08
N TRP A 258 16.70 7.00 13.25
CA TRP A 258 15.83 8.16 13.39
C TRP A 258 16.53 9.43 12.88
N GLN A 259 17.76 9.67 13.33
CA GLN A 259 18.58 10.80 12.88
C GLN A 259 18.84 10.77 11.38
N LEU A 260 19.12 9.59 10.81
CA LEU A 260 19.27 9.43 9.36
C LEU A 260 17.98 9.81 8.63
N ARG A 261 16.82 9.28 9.05
CA ARG A 261 15.53 9.54 8.40
C ARG A 261 15.15 11.02 8.47
N GLU A 262 15.35 11.66 9.62
CA GLU A 262 15.10 13.10 9.77
C GLU A 262 16.07 13.94 8.92
N GLY A 263 17.36 13.59 8.91
CA GLY A 263 18.35 14.24 8.05
C GLY A 263 18.02 14.11 6.57
N VAL A 264 17.53 12.94 6.13
CA VAL A 264 17.08 12.71 4.74
C VAL A 264 15.86 13.55 4.42
N ARG A 265 14.86 13.60 5.30
CA ARG A 265 13.65 14.42 5.14
C ARG A 265 14.02 15.90 4.99
N GLU A 266 14.89 16.41 5.86
CA GLU A 266 15.39 17.78 5.78
C GLU A 266 16.19 18.04 4.51
N ALA A 267 17.03 17.09 4.08
CA ALA A 267 17.80 17.20 2.85
C ALA A 267 16.88 17.29 1.62
N LYS A 268 15.86 16.43 1.52
CA LYS A 268 14.82 16.49 0.48
C LYS A 268 14.11 17.86 0.46
N GLU A 269 13.65 18.34 1.61
CA GLU A 269 12.96 19.62 1.72
C GLU A 269 13.87 20.80 1.30
N ARG A 270 15.15 20.76 1.71
CA ARG A 270 16.15 21.77 1.32
C ARG A 270 16.48 21.70 -0.16
N LEU A 271 16.56 20.51 -0.77
CA LEU A 271 16.81 20.32 -2.20
C LEU A 271 15.69 20.87 -3.09
N SER A 272 14.48 21.06 -2.56
CA SER A 272 13.42 21.80 -3.26
C SER A 272 13.77 23.28 -3.49
N ARG A 273 14.72 23.84 -2.71
CA ARG A 273 15.18 25.26 -2.81
C ARG A 273 16.65 25.41 -3.20
N LEU A 274 17.49 24.44 -2.82
CA LEU A 274 18.93 24.46 -3.04
C LEU A 274 19.34 23.45 -4.13
N PRO A 275 20.47 23.69 -4.84
CA PRO A 275 20.97 22.75 -5.85
C PRO A 275 21.70 21.54 -5.25
N ARG A 276 22.16 21.63 -3.99
CA ARG A 276 22.86 20.56 -3.27
C ARG A 276 22.71 20.73 -1.75
N VAL A 277 22.81 19.63 -1.02
CA VAL A 277 22.78 19.58 0.45
C VAL A 277 23.77 18.53 0.94
N ASP A 278 24.51 18.83 2.00
CA ASP A 278 25.35 17.85 2.69
C ASP A 278 24.53 17.15 3.78
N LEU A 279 24.54 15.82 3.76
CA LEU A 279 23.88 14.93 4.70
C LEU A 279 24.93 14.19 5.52
N HIS A 280 24.77 14.17 6.83
CA HIS A 280 25.62 13.39 7.72
C HIS A 280 24.99 12.01 7.99
N ILE A 281 25.78 10.95 7.92
CA ILE A 281 25.37 9.57 8.18
C ILE A 281 25.92 9.15 9.56
N PRO A 282 25.08 9.08 10.62
CA PRO A 282 25.58 9.00 12.00
C PRO A 282 26.43 7.76 12.30
N VAL A 283 26.03 6.56 11.86
CA VAL A 283 26.74 5.30 12.20
C VAL A 283 28.10 5.18 11.51
N LEU A 284 28.24 5.81 10.34
CA LEU A 284 29.45 5.76 9.55
C LEU A 284 30.35 6.97 9.78
N ASP A 285 29.85 8.00 10.49
CA ASP A 285 30.48 9.31 10.66
C ASP A 285 30.93 9.97 9.33
N VAL A 286 30.23 9.67 8.23
CA VAL A 286 30.53 10.22 6.91
C VAL A 286 29.59 11.36 6.54
N ARG A 287 30.06 12.24 5.65
CA ARG A 287 29.23 13.26 5.00
C ARG A 287 29.10 12.93 3.52
N VAL A 288 27.86 12.86 3.07
CA VAL A 288 27.50 12.62 1.67
C VAL A 288 26.83 13.88 1.12
N THR A 289 27.28 14.36 -0.04
CA THR A 289 26.61 15.47 -0.73
C THR A 289 25.55 14.90 -1.66
N LEU A 290 24.30 15.29 -1.46
CA LEU A 290 23.19 14.97 -2.36
C LEU A 290 22.86 16.19 -3.22
N THR A 291 22.78 16.00 -4.53
CA THR A 291 22.41 17.07 -5.48
C THR A 291 20.93 17.00 -5.85
N ARG A 292 20.38 18.14 -6.31
CA ARG A 292 18.99 18.20 -6.82
C ARG A 292 18.82 17.26 -8.02
N THR A 293 19.81 17.18 -8.89
CA THR A 293 19.76 16.30 -10.08
C THR A 293 19.65 14.83 -9.70
N GLU A 294 20.43 14.40 -8.69
CA GLU A 294 20.34 13.03 -8.16
C GLU A 294 18.98 12.79 -7.51
N PHE A 295 18.52 13.72 -6.68
CA PHE A 295 17.18 13.61 -6.08
C PHE A 295 16.08 13.56 -7.14
N ASP A 296 16.11 14.41 -8.16
CA ASP A 296 15.13 14.40 -9.25
C ASP A 296 15.16 13.06 -10.02
N ARG A 297 16.33 12.43 -10.18
CA ARG A 297 16.44 11.09 -10.76
C ARG A 297 15.76 10.04 -9.88
N LEU A 298 15.97 10.09 -8.57
CA LEU A 298 15.39 9.15 -7.60
C LEU A 298 13.88 9.35 -7.42
N ALA A 299 13.40 10.60 -7.46
CA ALA A 299 12.01 10.98 -7.30
C ALA A 299 11.18 10.71 -8.56
N ARG A 300 11.80 10.70 -9.75
CA ARG A 300 11.10 10.58 -11.04
C ARG A 300 10.12 9.41 -11.12
N PRO A 301 10.45 8.16 -10.75
CA PRO A 301 9.50 7.06 -10.82
C PRO A 301 8.24 7.29 -9.97
N VAL A 302 8.40 7.90 -8.79
CA VAL A 302 7.29 8.22 -7.89
C VAL A 302 6.41 9.33 -8.49
N VAL A 303 7.03 10.41 -8.97
CA VAL A 303 6.33 11.55 -9.59
C VAL A 303 5.69 11.18 -10.93
N THR A 304 6.25 10.21 -11.67
CA THR A 304 5.61 9.69 -12.89
C THR A 304 4.26 9.08 -12.56
N ARG A 305 4.19 8.21 -11.55
CA ARG A 305 2.95 7.53 -11.15
C ARG A 305 1.86 8.50 -10.73
N THR A 306 2.21 9.58 -10.03
CA THR A 306 1.24 10.60 -9.62
C THR A 306 0.72 11.42 -10.82
N VAL A 307 1.57 11.72 -11.80
CA VAL A 307 1.19 12.43 -13.04
C VAL A 307 0.35 11.54 -13.98
N GLU A 308 0.66 10.25 -14.06
CA GLU A 308 -0.14 9.27 -14.80
C GLU A 308 -1.55 9.15 -14.22
N LEU A 309 -1.67 9.00 -12.89
CA LEU A 309 -2.97 8.98 -12.22
C LEU A 309 -3.73 10.30 -12.42
N THR A 310 -3.04 11.43 -12.39
CA THR A 310 -3.63 12.75 -12.67
C THR A 310 -4.24 12.82 -14.06
N THR A 311 -3.53 12.29 -15.07
CA THR A 311 -4.00 12.28 -16.46
C THR A 311 -5.20 11.34 -16.61
N ALA A 312 -5.12 10.13 -16.04
CA ALA A 312 -6.21 9.16 -16.06
C ALA A 312 -7.47 9.66 -15.33
N THR A 313 -7.30 10.38 -14.21
CA THR A 313 -8.40 10.99 -13.45
C THR A 313 -9.09 12.10 -14.25
N LEU A 314 -8.29 12.92 -14.94
CA LEU A 314 -8.79 13.98 -15.81
C LEU A 314 -9.59 13.41 -17.00
N ASP A 315 -9.06 12.37 -17.64
CA ASP A 315 -9.74 11.64 -18.73
C ASP A 315 -11.04 10.98 -18.25
N SER A 316 -11.01 10.33 -17.08
CA SER A 316 -12.18 9.68 -16.46
C SER A 316 -13.26 10.67 -16.03
N ALA A 317 -12.87 11.91 -15.69
CA ALA A 317 -13.81 12.99 -15.44
C ALA A 317 -14.45 13.55 -16.74
N GLY A 318 -13.97 13.15 -17.91
CA GLY A 318 -14.42 13.67 -19.20
C GLY A 318 -14.03 15.13 -19.42
N VAL A 319 -12.93 15.59 -18.79
CA VAL A 319 -12.45 16.97 -18.86
C VAL A 319 -11.15 17.00 -19.66
N THR A 320 -11.03 17.87 -20.66
CA THR A 320 -9.76 18.08 -21.37
C THR A 320 -8.89 19.11 -20.63
N PRO A 321 -7.55 19.08 -20.79
CA PRO A 321 -6.69 20.09 -20.16
C PRO A 321 -7.04 21.54 -20.50
N THR A 322 -7.61 21.79 -21.69
CA THR A 322 -8.10 23.12 -22.12
C THR A 322 -9.36 23.59 -21.38
N GLN A 323 -10.09 22.68 -20.75
CA GLN A 323 -11.27 22.97 -19.92
C GLN A 323 -10.89 23.22 -18.45
N LEU A 324 -9.61 23.07 -18.08
CA LEU A 324 -9.14 23.39 -16.74
C LEU A 324 -9.00 24.91 -16.58
N ALA A 325 -9.63 25.46 -15.55
CA ALA A 325 -9.36 26.81 -15.05
C ALA A 325 -7.96 26.88 -14.43
N GLY A 326 -7.48 25.78 -13.85
CA GLY A 326 -6.14 25.68 -13.31
C GLY A 326 -5.87 24.33 -12.67
N VAL A 327 -4.58 24.07 -12.44
CA VAL A 327 -4.07 22.95 -11.67
C VAL A 327 -3.49 23.52 -10.38
N TYR A 328 -3.98 23.10 -9.22
CA TYR A 328 -3.56 23.61 -7.92
C TYR A 328 -2.82 22.54 -7.14
N LEU A 329 -1.62 22.87 -6.69
CA LEU A 329 -0.78 21.95 -5.93
C LEU A 329 -1.01 22.16 -4.43
N VAL A 330 -1.44 21.09 -3.77
CA VAL A 330 -1.70 20.96 -2.33
C VAL A 330 -0.72 19.95 -1.73
N GLY A 331 -0.45 20.06 -0.43
CA GLY A 331 0.44 19.14 0.27
C GLY A 331 1.93 19.50 0.20
N GLY A 332 2.69 19.00 1.18
CA GLY A 332 4.10 19.37 1.37
C GLY A 332 5.02 18.94 0.22
N SER A 333 4.80 17.74 -0.34
CA SER A 333 5.64 17.15 -1.38
C SER A 333 5.39 17.74 -2.77
N SER A 334 4.28 18.43 -2.97
CA SER A 334 4.02 19.25 -4.16
C SER A 334 5.03 20.37 -4.41
N ARG A 335 5.83 20.74 -3.39
CA ARG A 335 6.90 21.75 -3.51
C ARG A 335 8.12 21.26 -4.29
N VAL A 336 8.23 19.96 -4.55
CA VAL A 336 9.33 19.39 -5.33
C VAL A 336 9.25 19.93 -6.77
N PRO A 337 10.27 20.68 -7.27
CA PRO A 337 10.19 21.33 -8.58
C PRO A 337 9.95 20.38 -9.77
N LEU A 338 10.37 19.12 -9.64
CA LEU A 338 10.11 18.07 -10.62
C LEU A 338 8.61 17.84 -10.85
N VAL A 339 7.78 17.95 -9.82
CA VAL A 339 6.31 17.76 -9.89
C VAL A 339 5.71 18.77 -10.86
N ALA A 340 5.97 20.06 -10.62
CA ALA A 340 5.48 21.13 -11.50
C ALA A 340 6.00 20.94 -12.94
N THR A 341 7.28 20.60 -13.10
CA THR A 341 7.89 20.37 -14.41
C THR A 341 7.20 19.24 -15.19
N MET A 342 6.87 18.13 -14.52
CA MET A 342 6.23 16.98 -15.15
C MET A 342 4.75 17.23 -15.45
N LEU A 343 4.03 17.93 -14.56
CA LEU A 343 2.64 18.35 -14.81
C LEU A 343 2.52 19.30 -16.00
N VAL A 344 3.40 20.30 -16.13
CA VAL A 344 3.41 21.19 -17.30
C VAL A 344 3.63 20.41 -18.59
N ARG A 345 4.52 19.41 -18.57
CA ARG A 345 4.79 18.58 -19.75
C ARG A 345 3.59 17.71 -20.12
N ALA A 346 2.92 17.14 -19.13
CA ALA A 346 1.77 16.25 -19.33
C ALA A 346 0.51 17.03 -19.75
N LEU A 347 0.15 18.08 -19.02
CA LEU A 347 -1.13 18.77 -19.16
C LEU A 347 -1.07 20.03 -20.03
N ARG A 348 0.12 20.60 -20.26
CA ARG A 348 0.31 21.92 -20.90
C ARG A 348 -0.39 23.07 -20.17
N VAL A 349 -0.76 22.86 -18.92
CA VAL A 349 -1.34 23.86 -18.01
C VAL A 349 -0.31 24.14 -16.92
N GLU A 350 -0.06 25.42 -16.62
CA GLU A 350 0.85 25.79 -15.54
C GLU A 350 0.21 25.50 -14.18
N PRO A 351 0.83 24.63 -13.35
CA PRO A 351 0.34 24.37 -12.00
C PRO A 351 0.65 25.56 -11.08
N ARG A 352 -0.33 25.93 -10.27
CA ARG A 352 -0.24 27.00 -9.28
C ARG A 352 -0.02 26.38 -7.91
N VAL A 353 1.13 26.70 -7.30
CA VAL A 353 1.37 26.35 -5.90
C VAL A 353 0.64 27.39 -5.04
N LEU A 354 -0.21 26.92 -4.12
CA LEU A 354 -0.83 27.82 -3.15
C LEU A 354 0.24 28.47 -2.27
N ARG A 355 -0.03 29.67 -1.77
CA ARG A 355 0.94 30.39 -0.92
C ARG A 355 1.27 29.59 0.35
N GLN A 356 0.26 28.90 0.89
CA GLN A 356 0.35 28.03 2.05
C GLN A 356 -0.38 26.70 1.75
N PRO A 357 0.23 25.81 0.94
CA PRO A 357 -0.43 24.59 0.49
C PRO A 357 -0.75 23.62 1.64
N ASP A 358 -0.02 23.69 2.76
CA ASP A 358 -0.29 22.86 3.94
C ASP A 358 -1.52 23.34 4.74
N LEU A 359 -1.99 24.58 4.55
CA LEU A 359 -3.17 25.10 5.24
C LEU A 359 -4.45 24.92 4.43
N ALA A 360 -4.33 24.62 3.14
CA ALA A 360 -5.43 24.73 2.19
C ALA A 360 -6.63 23.86 2.55
N VAL A 361 -6.34 22.64 3.01
CA VAL A 361 -7.34 21.65 3.43
C VAL A 361 -8.08 22.12 4.68
N ALA A 362 -7.37 22.51 5.74
CA ALA A 362 -7.98 22.96 6.99
C ALA A 362 -8.76 24.29 6.82
N GLU A 363 -8.23 25.24 6.05
CA GLU A 363 -8.91 26.51 5.76
C GLU A 363 -10.18 26.28 4.95
N GLY A 364 -10.11 25.45 3.92
CA GLY A 364 -11.27 25.09 3.12
C GLY A 364 -12.33 24.30 3.91
N ALA A 365 -11.92 23.41 4.82
CA ALA A 365 -12.82 22.74 5.74
C ALA A 365 -13.54 23.70 6.70
N ALA A 366 -12.88 24.77 7.13
CA ALA A 366 -13.52 25.81 7.94
C ALA A 366 -14.62 26.56 7.15
N LEU A 367 -14.46 26.69 5.82
CA LEU A 367 -15.38 27.40 4.92
C LEU A 367 -16.60 26.57 4.49
N ALA A 368 -16.47 25.24 4.39
CA ALA A 368 -17.45 24.34 3.76
C ALA A 368 -18.89 24.37 4.33
N PHE A 369 -19.08 24.89 5.54
CA PHE A 369 -20.40 24.93 6.20
C PHE A 369 -20.76 26.34 6.72
N ALA A 370 -20.31 27.38 6.03
CA ALA A 370 -20.72 28.75 6.34
C ALA A 370 -22.22 28.94 6.03
N GLY A 371 -23.06 29.17 7.04
CA GLY A 371 -24.48 29.54 6.87
C GLY A 371 -25.53 28.55 7.39
N ALA A 372 -25.17 27.35 7.85
CA ALA A 372 -26.11 26.47 8.55
C ALA A 372 -26.25 26.93 10.02
N PRO A 373 -27.48 27.10 10.56
CA PRO A 373 -27.66 27.49 11.97
C PRO A 373 -27.08 26.41 12.90
N VAL A 374 -26.23 26.86 13.82
CA VAL A 374 -25.68 26.04 14.91
C VAL A 374 -26.86 25.55 15.73
N THR A 375 -27.11 24.24 15.73
CA THR A 375 -28.11 23.64 16.61
C THR A 375 -27.39 23.23 17.90
N PRO A 376 -27.60 23.91 19.03
CA PRO A 376 -26.96 23.53 20.28
C PRO A 376 -27.42 22.12 20.68
N ALA A 377 -26.47 21.30 21.13
CA ALA A 377 -26.79 20.00 21.73
C ALA A 377 -27.68 20.20 22.97
N PRO A 378 -28.66 19.31 23.24
CA PRO A 378 -29.45 19.37 24.46
C PRO A 378 -28.53 19.24 25.67
N SER A 379 -28.53 20.25 26.54
CA SER A 379 -27.80 20.23 27.80
C SER A 379 -28.40 19.20 28.76
N ASP A 380 -27.59 18.23 29.20
CA ASP A 380 -27.93 17.40 30.35
C ASP A 380 -28.02 18.27 31.63
N PRO A 381 -28.90 17.93 32.59
CA PRO A 381 -29.10 18.73 33.79
C PRO A 381 -27.85 18.72 34.69
N GLU A 382 -27.43 19.92 35.06
CA GLU A 382 -26.25 20.23 35.89
C GLU A 382 -26.35 19.61 37.30
N PRO A 383 -25.34 18.86 37.79
CA PRO A 383 -25.27 18.44 39.19
C PRO A 383 -24.61 19.52 40.07
N GLU A 384 -25.20 19.74 41.26
CA GLU A 384 -24.82 20.76 42.24
C GLU A 384 -23.35 20.69 42.73
N PRO A 385 -22.75 21.83 43.13
CA PRO A 385 -21.33 21.96 43.43
C PRO A 385 -20.92 21.39 44.80
N SER A 386 -19.92 20.50 44.81
CA SER A 386 -19.20 20.09 46.02
C SER A 386 -17.85 20.81 46.19
N ALA A 387 -17.55 21.18 47.45
CA ALA A 387 -16.49 22.07 47.93
C ALA A 387 -15.01 21.68 47.60
N PRO A 388 -14.06 22.65 47.62
CA PRO A 388 -12.70 22.45 47.14
C PRO A 388 -11.72 21.91 48.19
N PRO A 389 -10.70 21.09 47.81
CA PRO A 389 -9.55 20.80 48.65
C PRO A 389 -8.36 21.77 48.45
N ALA A 390 -7.58 21.92 49.51
CA ALA A 390 -6.60 22.97 49.81
C ALA A 390 -5.22 22.87 49.10
N PRO A 391 -4.41 23.95 49.06
CA PRO A 391 -3.21 24.04 48.22
C PRO A 391 -1.96 23.46 48.90
N ARG A 392 -1.02 22.91 48.11
CA ARG A 392 0.33 22.58 48.56
C ARG A 392 1.41 23.32 47.77
N ARG A 393 2.47 23.65 48.52
CA ARG A 393 3.38 24.80 48.39
C ARG A 393 4.55 24.55 47.43
N PHE A 394 4.98 25.62 46.77
CA PHE A 394 6.26 25.78 46.08
C PHE A 394 7.47 25.68 47.02
N GLY A 395 8.54 25.04 46.54
CA GLY A 395 9.89 25.09 47.12
C GLY A 395 10.93 25.50 46.07
N ARG A 396 11.49 26.69 46.23
CA ARG A 396 12.68 27.20 45.51
C ARG A 396 13.97 26.80 46.23
N ARG A 397 15.04 26.54 45.44
CA ARG A 397 16.50 26.80 45.65
C ARG A 397 17.27 25.82 44.73
N ARG A 398 18.43 26.07 44.11
CA ARG A 398 19.35 27.21 43.94
C ARG A 398 20.48 26.69 43.01
N VAL A 399 20.88 27.52 42.03
CA VAL A 399 22.15 27.55 41.27
C VAL A 399 23.41 27.10 42.04
N LEU A 400 24.33 26.34 41.40
CA LEU A 400 25.77 26.64 41.37
C LEU A 400 26.50 25.96 40.21
N ALA A 401 27.44 26.71 39.62
CA ALA A 401 28.32 26.36 38.51
C ALA A 401 29.56 25.55 38.95
N MET A 402 30.23 24.90 37.99
CA MET A 402 31.68 24.61 38.03
C MET A 402 32.20 24.44 36.60
N ALA A 403 33.35 25.07 36.35
CA ALA A 403 34.10 25.14 35.10
C ALA A 403 35.44 24.39 35.22
N ALA A 404 36.18 24.40 34.11
CA ALA A 404 37.58 23.97 33.87
C ALA A 404 37.72 22.51 33.38
N ALA A 405 38.09 22.23 32.12
CA ALA A 405 39.27 22.58 31.30
C ALA A 405 40.42 21.56 31.44
N VAL A 406 40.79 20.91 30.33
CA VAL A 406 42.19 20.59 29.97
C VAL A 406 42.33 20.62 28.44
N ALA A 407 43.40 21.26 27.98
CA ALA A 407 43.79 21.54 26.61
C ALA A 407 44.97 20.65 26.14
N ALA A 408 45.42 20.93 24.91
CA ALA A 408 46.71 20.63 24.27
C ALA A 408 46.76 19.35 23.40
N ALA A 409 47.48 19.27 22.28
CA ALA A 409 48.19 20.22 21.40
C ALA A 409 48.81 19.41 20.24
N GLY A 410 49.24 20.08 19.16
CA GLY A 410 50.27 19.57 18.22
C GLY A 410 49.79 19.55 16.75
N ALA A 411 50.03 20.56 15.91
CA ALA A 411 51.29 21.08 15.33
C ALA A 411 51.66 20.43 13.97
N THR A 412 51.41 21.22 12.90
CA THR A 412 52.28 21.55 11.75
C THR A 412 53.17 20.49 11.07
N GLY A 413 53.09 20.44 9.74
CA GLY A 413 54.18 20.00 8.85
C GLY A 413 53.71 19.91 7.40
N GLY A 414 54.36 20.65 6.49
CA GLY A 414 53.98 20.74 5.08
C GLY A 414 54.90 20.00 4.10
N VAL A 415 54.79 20.47 2.84
CA VAL A 415 55.76 20.45 1.72
C VAL A 415 55.61 19.34 0.64
N VAL A 416 55.61 19.84 -0.61
CA VAL A 416 56.14 19.35 -1.92
C VAL A 416 55.19 18.73 -2.98
N LEU A 417 54.90 19.59 -3.98
CA LEU A 417 54.78 19.44 -5.45
C LEU A 417 55.24 18.13 -6.15
N SER A 418 54.49 17.66 -7.16
CA SER A 418 54.86 17.80 -8.61
C SER A 418 54.03 16.91 -9.56
N LEU A 419 53.42 17.58 -10.55
CA LEU A 419 53.35 17.32 -12.00
C LEU A 419 53.44 15.88 -12.55
N SER A 420 52.49 15.48 -13.42
CA SER A 420 52.71 15.49 -14.89
C SER A 420 51.51 14.96 -15.70
N ASP A 421 51.28 15.66 -16.80
CA ASP A 421 50.45 15.33 -17.96
C ASP A 421 50.70 13.94 -18.57
N LYS A 422 49.64 13.36 -19.16
CA LYS A 422 49.69 12.83 -20.53
C LYS A 422 48.30 12.63 -21.14
N SER A 423 48.22 13.08 -22.38
CA SER A 423 47.10 13.19 -23.31
C SER A 423 46.90 11.94 -24.18
N ASN A 424 45.87 12.05 -25.04
CA ASN A 424 45.39 11.17 -26.13
C ASN A 424 44.35 10.11 -25.75
N GLY A 425 43.23 9.95 -26.45
CA GLY A 425 42.73 10.57 -27.68
C GLY A 425 41.37 9.96 -28.01
N GLY A 426 40.44 10.76 -28.56
CA GLY A 426 39.08 10.34 -28.87
C GLY A 426 38.91 9.63 -30.22
N HIS A 427 37.71 9.08 -30.47
CA HIS A 427 37.14 8.84 -31.80
C HIS A 427 35.59 8.74 -31.78
N VAL A 428 34.98 9.66 -32.53
CA VAL A 428 33.66 9.65 -33.23
C VAL A 428 33.97 10.49 -34.52
N PRO A 429 33.37 10.38 -35.74
CA PRO A 429 31.97 10.02 -36.07
C PRO A 429 31.73 9.29 -37.44
N ARG A 430 30.47 8.91 -37.76
CA ARG A 430 29.64 9.44 -38.90
C ARG A 430 28.56 8.48 -39.44
N THR A 431 27.49 9.09 -39.94
CA THR A 431 26.20 8.57 -40.40
C THR A 431 26.07 8.38 -41.93
N GLY A 432 25.12 7.50 -42.32
CA GLY A 432 24.31 7.50 -43.56
C GLY A 432 24.42 6.25 -44.46
N PRO A 433 23.45 5.94 -45.36
CA PRO A 433 21.98 6.02 -45.32
C PRO A 433 21.31 4.61 -45.31
N SER A 434 20.00 4.53 -45.04
CA SER A 434 19.21 3.28 -44.95
C SER A 434 18.71 2.77 -46.31
N PRO A 435 18.43 1.45 -46.44
CA PRO A 435 17.10 1.03 -46.90
C PRO A 435 16.42 0.02 -45.94
N ALA A 436 15.09 0.04 -45.94
CA ALA A 436 14.16 -0.46 -44.92
C ALA A 436 14.16 -1.98 -44.58
N ARG A 437 14.13 -2.29 -43.28
CA ARG A 437 13.56 -3.50 -42.62
C ARG A 437 13.14 -3.10 -41.19
N ARG A 438 11.94 -3.44 -40.72
CA ARG A 438 11.52 -3.16 -39.32
C ARG A 438 11.97 -4.31 -38.40
N PRO A 439 12.77 -4.06 -37.34
CA PRO A 439 13.10 -5.05 -36.29
C PRO A 439 11.96 -5.15 -35.27
N GLY A 440 11.57 -6.37 -34.88
CA GLY A 440 10.44 -6.64 -34.00
C GLY A 440 10.83 -6.82 -32.54
N THR A 441 10.13 -6.11 -31.66
CA THR A 441 10.19 -6.28 -30.20
C THR A 441 8.89 -6.94 -29.73
N LEU A 442 8.97 -7.84 -28.75
CA LEU A 442 7.81 -8.39 -28.02
C LEU A 442 7.70 -7.74 -26.64
N THR A 443 6.48 -7.52 -26.19
CA THR A 443 6.21 -7.05 -24.82
C THR A 443 5.63 -8.17 -23.95
N LEU A 444 6.34 -8.50 -22.87
CA LEU A 444 5.86 -9.36 -21.78
C LEU A 444 5.34 -8.48 -20.65
N LEU A 445 4.03 -8.41 -20.48
CA LEU A 445 3.40 -7.66 -19.39
C LEU A 445 3.28 -8.57 -18.16
N ALA A 446 3.91 -8.19 -17.06
CA ALA A 446 4.00 -9.00 -15.84
C ALA A 446 3.96 -8.12 -14.59
N GLY A 447 3.47 -8.64 -13.46
CA GLY A 447 3.66 -7.98 -12.17
C GLY A 447 5.14 -7.84 -11.80
N THR A 448 5.46 -7.05 -10.77
CA THR A 448 6.85 -6.95 -10.26
C THR A 448 7.45 -8.34 -9.95
N ASP A 449 8.73 -8.54 -10.24
CA ASP A 449 9.44 -9.79 -9.91
C ASP A 449 9.89 -9.79 -8.44
N PRO A 450 9.34 -10.67 -7.58
CA PRO A 450 9.71 -10.75 -6.18
C PRO A 450 10.98 -11.60 -5.94
N SER A 451 11.57 -12.19 -7.00
CA SER A 451 12.77 -13.00 -6.83
C SER A 451 13.98 -12.14 -6.42
N PRO A 452 14.79 -12.56 -5.43
CA PRO A 452 15.92 -11.76 -4.91
C PRO A 452 16.97 -11.37 -5.96
N ALA A 453 17.05 -12.12 -7.07
CA ALA A 453 18.04 -11.95 -8.13
C ALA A 453 17.45 -11.40 -9.44
N GLY A 454 16.13 -11.16 -9.55
CA GLY A 454 15.51 -10.75 -10.81
C GLY A 454 15.47 -11.86 -11.87
N THR A 455 15.14 -13.08 -11.46
CA THR A 455 15.17 -14.29 -12.30
C THR A 455 14.36 -14.15 -13.59
N ARG A 456 13.24 -13.43 -13.59
CA ARG A 456 12.46 -13.24 -14.84
C ARG A 456 13.23 -12.37 -15.83
N GLN A 457 13.90 -11.33 -15.36
CA GLN A 457 14.75 -10.48 -16.20
C GLN A 457 15.94 -11.30 -16.74
N ASP A 458 16.59 -12.09 -15.89
CA ASP A 458 17.70 -12.98 -16.33
C ASP A 458 17.30 -13.95 -17.43
N LEU A 459 16.07 -14.50 -17.38
CA LEU A 459 15.55 -15.41 -18.41
C LEU A 459 15.25 -14.68 -19.72
N VAL A 460 14.75 -13.45 -19.65
CA VAL A 460 14.50 -12.61 -20.82
C VAL A 460 15.81 -12.10 -21.44
N ASP A 461 16.81 -11.76 -20.63
CA ASP A 461 18.13 -11.35 -21.10
C ASP A 461 18.81 -12.50 -21.86
N GLN A 462 18.74 -13.73 -21.34
CA GLN A 462 19.21 -14.92 -22.08
C GLN A 462 18.44 -15.18 -23.37
N TRP A 463 17.15 -14.85 -23.45
CA TRP A 463 16.42 -14.90 -24.71
C TRP A 463 16.98 -13.87 -25.68
N ASN A 464 17.17 -12.63 -25.22
CA ASN A 464 17.62 -11.49 -26.00
C ASN A 464 19.03 -11.67 -26.57
N ASP A 465 19.90 -12.37 -25.85
CA ASP A 465 21.25 -12.72 -26.31
C ASP A 465 21.22 -13.71 -27.49
N ASP A 466 20.27 -14.65 -27.47
CA ASP A 466 20.22 -15.78 -28.41
C ASP A 466 19.24 -15.56 -29.59
N HIS A 467 18.36 -14.55 -29.53
CA HIS A 467 17.25 -14.36 -30.48
C HIS A 467 17.26 -12.98 -31.15
N GLN A 468 16.84 -12.95 -32.42
CA GLN A 468 16.74 -11.70 -33.19
C GLN A 468 15.56 -10.82 -32.75
N ILE A 469 14.49 -11.43 -32.23
CA ILE A 469 13.34 -10.71 -31.68
C ILE A 469 13.62 -10.42 -30.21
N GLN A 470 13.66 -9.14 -29.87
CA GLN A 470 13.99 -8.69 -28.52
C GLN A 470 12.72 -8.63 -27.67
N VAL A 471 12.79 -9.05 -26.42
CA VAL A 471 11.69 -9.08 -25.46
C VAL A 471 11.94 -8.03 -24.40
N THR A 472 10.92 -7.22 -24.12
CA THR A 472 10.92 -6.26 -23.02
C THR A 472 9.88 -6.68 -21.99
N ILE A 473 10.29 -6.78 -20.73
CA ILE A 473 9.34 -6.92 -19.61
C ILE A 473 8.80 -5.54 -19.28
N THR A 474 7.48 -5.40 -19.31
CA THR A 474 6.80 -4.22 -18.76
C THR A 474 6.27 -4.59 -17.37
N PRO A 475 6.92 -4.13 -16.29
CA PRO A 475 6.45 -4.41 -14.95
C PRO A 475 5.19 -3.57 -14.68
N VAL A 476 4.15 -4.23 -14.18
CA VAL A 476 2.96 -3.56 -13.64
C VAL A 476 3.09 -3.50 -12.12
N PRO A 477 3.41 -2.33 -11.55
CA PRO A 477 3.47 -2.18 -10.10
C PRO A 477 2.06 -2.09 -9.51
N GLY A 478 1.89 -2.59 -8.29
CA GLY A 478 0.61 -2.50 -7.58
C GLY A 478 0.12 -3.85 -7.08
N SER A 479 -1.09 -3.84 -6.52
CA SER A 479 -1.80 -5.04 -6.07
C SER A 479 -2.14 -5.98 -7.22
N ALA A 480 -2.58 -7.21 -6.92
CA ALA A 480 -3.05 -8.14 -7.95
C ALA A 480 -4.20 -7.53 -8.79
N ASP A 481 -5.09 -6.74 -8.17
CA ASP A 481 -6.18 -6.06 -8.86
C ASP A 481 -5.70 -4.94 -9.80
N ASP A 482 -4.67 -4.19 -9.38
CA ASP A 482 -4.02 -3.18 -10.23
C ASP A 482 -3.36 -3.84 -11.46
N GLN A 483 -2.71 -4.99 -11.23
CA GLN A 483 -2.06 -5.78 -12.27
C GLN A 483 -3.08 -6.29 -13.29
N VAL A 484 -4.17 -6.89 -12.81
CA VAL A 484 -5.27 -7.36 -13.66
C VAL A 484 -5.87 -6.20 -14.46
N SER A 485 -6.12 -5.04 -13.83
CA SER A 485 -6.72 -3.87 -14.48
C SER A 485 -5.83 -3.31 -15.59
N ALA A 486 -4.52 -3.25 -15.36
CA ALA A 486 -3.56 -2.84 -16.38
C ALA A 486 -3.50 -3.84 -17.53
N MET A 487 -3.37 -5.15 -17.24
CA MET A 487 -3.36 -6.21 -18.26
C MET A 487 -4.64 -6.25 -19.09
N TRP A 488 -5.79 -5.99 -18.45
CA TRP A 488 -7.09 -5.94 -19.12
C TRP A 488 -7.18 -4.84 -20.17
N SER A 489 -6.62 -3.68 -19.84
CA SER A 489 -6.71 -2.44 -20.61
C SER A 489 -5.56 -2.27 -21.61
N ASP A 490 -4.50 -3.10 -21.51
CA ASP A 490 -3.29 -2.93 -22.29
C ASP A 490 -3.52 -3.21 -23.79
N PRO A 491 -3.24 -2.23 -24.68
CA PRO A 491 -3.49 -2.38 -26.11
C PRO A 491 -2.33 -3.02 -26.89
N VAL A 492 -1.16 -3.23 -26.28
CA VAL A 492 0.11 -3.48 -26.99
C VAL A 492 0.88 -4.72 -26.52
N ALA A 493 0.50 -5.35 -25.41
CA ALA A 493 1.16 -6.54 -24.90
C ALA A 493 1.02 -7.72 -25.86
N ASP A 494 2.11 -8.47 -26.04
CA ASP A 494 2.14 -9.71 -26.82
C ASP A 494 1.93 -10.93 -25.93
N VAL A 495 2.50 -10.90 -24.72
CA VAL A 495 2.38 -11.97 -23.73
C VAL A 495 1.98 -11.38 -22.39
N PHE A 496 1.00 -12.00 -21.73
CA PHE A 496 0.64 -11.71 -20.35
C PHE A 496 1.17 -12.81 -19.44
N LEU A 497 1.80 -12.43 -18.32
CA LEU A 497 2.01 -13.32 -17.19
C LEU A 497 0.83 -13.17 -16.22
N LEU A 498 -0.21 -13.98 -16.43
CA LEU A 498 -1.47 -13.91 -15.69
C LEU A 498 -1.41 -14.75 -14.42
N ASP A 499 -1.96 -14.25 -13.32
CA ASP A 499 -2.26 -15.10 -12.17
C ASP A 499 -3.28 -16.18 -12.55
N ALA A 500 -3.07 -17.40 -12.04
CA ALA A 500 -3.86 -18.58 -12.43
C ALA A 500 -5.40 -18.38 -12.42
N PRO A 501 -6.02 -17.72 -11.41
CA PRO A 501 -7.47 -17.49 -11.39
C PRO A 501 -7.99 -16.59 -12.53
N GLN A 502 -7.12 -15.73 -13.07
CA GLN A 502 -7.51 -14.71 -14.06
C GLN A 502 -7.60 -15.28 -15.48
N LEU A 503 -7.03 -16.46 -15.73
CA LEU A 503 -7.01 -17.08 -17.07
C LEU A 503 -8.40 -17.21 -17.67
N SER A 504 -9.34 -17.79 -16.93
CA SER A 504 -10.71 -18.03 -17.42
C SER A 504 -11.45 -16.72 -17.73
N ARG A 505 -11.21 -15.66 -16.94
CA ARG A 505 -11.74 -14.31 -17.16
C ARG A 505 -11.21 -13.70 -18.46
N PHE A 506 -9.90 -13.75 -18.68
CA PHE A 506 -9.26 -13.22 -19.90
C PHE A 506 -9.66 -14.01 -21.15
N ALA A 507 -9.71 -15.35 -21.05
CA ALA A 507 -10.16 -16.21 -22.14
C ALA A 507 -11.63 -15.96 -22.49
N ASN A 508 -12.50 -15.84 -21.48
CA ASN A 508 -13.92 -15.54 -21.69
C ASN A 508 -14.16 -14.14 -22.30
N ALA A 509 -13.31 -13.16 -21.97
CA ALA A 509 -13.35 -11.82 -22.53
C ALA A 509 -12.70 -11.70 -23.92
N GLY A 510 -12.05 -12.75 -24.42
CA GLY A 510 -11.35 -12.73 -25.71
C GLY A 510 -10.08 -11.90 -25.72
N LEU A 511 -9.44 -11.70 -24.56
CA LEU A 511 -8.20 -10.92 -24.41
C LEU A 511 -6.93 -11.74 -24.67
N ILE A 512 -7.06 -13.07 -24.62
CA ILE A 512 -5.99 -14.02 -24.91
C ILE A 512 -6.46 -15.01 -25.97
N THR A 513 -5.52 -15.66 -26.63
CA THR A 513 -5.79 -16.64 -27.69
C THR A 513 -5.46 -18.05 -27.21
N ALA A 514 -6.32 -19.01 -27.56
CA ALA A 514 -6.05 -20.42 -27.31
C ALA A 514 -4.81 -20.87 -28.09
N LEU A 515 -3.93 -21.64 -27.43
CA LEU A 515 -2.75 -22.20 -28.07
C LEU A 515 -3.16 -23.18 -29.17
N PRO A 516 -2.43 -23.25 -30.29
CA PRO A 516 -2.70 -24.26 -31.32
C PRO A 516 -2.49 -25.68 -30.78
N ASP A 517 -3.32 -26.62 -31.22
CA ASP A 517 -3.17 -28.02 -30.82
C ASP A 517 -1.81 -28.56 -31.25
N GLY A 518 -1.11 -29.25 -30.35
CA GLY A 518 0.24 -29.74 -30.61
C GLY A 518 1.33 -28.66 -30.67
N ALA A 519 1.01 -27.39 -30.39
CA ALA A 519 2.02 -26.34 -30.32
C ALA A 519 3.05 -26.59 -29.20
N VAL A 520 2.72 -27.36 -28.17
CA VAL A 520 3.62 -27.58 -27.04
C VAL A 520 3.48 -29.02 -26.58
N ASP A 521 4.60 -29.63 -26.21
CA ASP A 521 4.58 -30.90 -25.49
C ASP A 521 4.02 -30.66 -24.08
N VAL A 522 2.72 -30.88 -23.93
CA VAL A 522 2.02 -30.70 -22.65
C VAL A 522 2.35 -31.80 -21.65
N ASP A 523 2.82 -32.97 -22.12
CA ASP A 523 3.10 -34.12 -21.25
C ASP A 523 4.34 -33.89 -20.38
N ARG A 524 5.20 -32.92 -20.71
CA ARG A 524 6.35 -32.53 -19.88
C ARG A 524 5.93 -31.82 -18.59
N PHE A 525 4.75 -31.20 -18.56
CA PHE A 525 4.28 -30.41 -17.42
C PHE A 525 3.65 -31.30 -16.34
N LEU A 526 3.64 -30.79 -15.11
CA LEU A 526 2.83 -31.34 -14.04
C LEU A 526 1.35 -31.08 -14.34
N GLU A 527 0.52 -32.11 -14.17
CA GLU A 527 -0.90 -32.08 -14.53
C GLU A 527 -1.67 -30.96 -13.82
N ARG A 528 -1.47 -30.80 -12.50
CA ARG A 528 -2.23 -29.83 -11.70
C ARG A 528 -1.95 -28.37 -12.08
N PRO A 529 -0.68 -27.91 -12.22
CA PRO A 529 -0.37 -26.59 -12.76
C PRO A 529 -0.86 -26.41 -14.20
N LEU A 530 -0.71 -27.42 -15.06
CA LEU A 530 -1.16 -27.36 -16.45
C LEU A 530 -2.69 -27.16 -16.55
N ASN A 531 -3.47 -27.78 -15.66
CA ASN A 531 -4.92 -27.61 -15.63
C ASN A 531 -5.35 -26.15 -15.35
N THR A 532 -4.52 -25.35 -14.68
CA THR A 532 -4.80 -23.91 -14.48
C THR A 532 -4.74 -23.09 -15.77
N CYS A 533 -4.21 -23.67 -16.85
CA CYS A 533 -4.13 -23.05 -18.19
C CYS A 533 -5.27 -23.46 -19.12
N ARG A 534 -6.21 -24.30 -18.65
CA ARG A 534 -7.28 -24.87 -19.45
C ARG A 534 -8.61 -24.14 -19.21
N TRP A 535 -9.31 -23.80 -20.30
CA TRP A 535 -10.66 -23.24 -20.26
C TRP A 535 -11.47 -23.73 -21.46
N ARG A 536 -12.68 -24.26 -21.22
CA ARG A 536 -13.56 -24.88 -22.25
C ARG A 536 -12.80 -25.91 -23.12
N ASP A 537 -12.13 -26.85 -22.47
CA ASP A 537 -11.38 -27.97 -23.09
C ASP A 537 -10.22 -27.59 -24.03
N ARG A 538 -9.72 -26.36 -23.93
CA ARG A 538 -8.54 -25.90 -24.66
C ARG A 538 -7.52 -25.25 -23.72
N TYR A 539 -6.25 -25.29 -24.10
CA TYR A 539 -5.18 -24.56 -23.41
C TYR A 539 -5.08 -23.12 -23.94
N TRP A 540 -5.06 -22.16 -23.03
CA TRP A 540 -4.96 -20.73 -23.35
C TRP A 540 -3.64 -20.09 -22.90
N ALA A 541 -2.81 -20.87 -22.20
CA ALA A 541 -1.53 -20.46 -21.66
C ALA A 541 -0.62 -21.68 -21.43
N LEU A 542 0.63 -21.43 -21.06
CA LEU A 542 1.51 -22.40 -20.41
C LEU A 542 1.81 -21.96 -18.98
N PRO A 543 1.89 -22.88 -18.02
CA PRO A 543 2.26 -22.51 -16.66
C PRO A 543 3.74 -22.09 -16.64
N PHE A 544 4.06 -21.01 -15.94
CA PHE A 544 5.45 -20.54 -15.77
C PHE A 544 6.04 -21.01 -14.44
N ASN A 545 5.29 -20.78 -13.36
CA ASN A 545 5.57 -21.25 -12.01
C ASN A 545 4.27 -21.62 -11.30
N THR A 546 4.38 -22.36 -10.20
CA THR A 546 3.23 -22.65 -9.33
C THR A 546 3.52 -22.28 -7.88
N ASP A 547 2.47 -22.09 -7.09
CA ASP A 547 2.55 -21.90 -5.65
C ASP A 547 1.69 -22.94 -4.94
N VAL A 548 2.31 -23.72 -4.06
CA VAL A 548 1.61 -24.72 -3.24
C VAL A 548 1.80 -24.43 -1.76
N GLY A 549 0.75 -24.64 -0.98
CA GLY A 549 0.79 -24.48 0.48
C GLY A 549 1.47 -25.68 1.10
N LEU A 550 2.45 -25.42 1.96
CA LEU A 550 3.08 -26.43 2.82
C LEU A 550 2.95 -26.02 4.28
N LEU A 551 2.95 -27.03 5.14
CA LEU A 551 3.06 -26.81 6.57
C LEU A 551 4.54 -26.66 6.93
N PHE A 552 4.91 -25.69 7.76
CA PHE A 552 6.24 -25.57 8.34
C PHE A 552 6.12 -25.59 9.86
N HIS A 553 6.92 -26.41 10.52
CA HIS A 553 6.89 -26.52 11.97
C HIS A 553 8.30 -26.57 12.54
N ARG A 554 8.44 -26.24 13.83
CA ARG A 554 9.74 -26.30 14.49
C ARG A 554 10.22 -27.75 14.63
N PRO A 555 11.55 -28.01 14.61
CA PRO A 555 12.09 -29.36 14.74
C PRO A 555 11.72 -30.08 16.05
N ASP A 556 11.48 -29.33 17.12
CA ASP A 556 11.09 -29.83 18.45
C ASP A 556 9.58 -30.02 18.62
N VAL A 557 8.78 -29.67 17.62
CA VAL A 557 7.32 -29.81 17.62
C VAL A 557 6.93 -31.00 16.74
N PRO A 558 6.14 -31.97 17.24
CA PRO A 558 5.60 -33.03 16.42
C PRO A 558 4.79 -32.47 15.25
N ALA A 559 4.93 -33.05 14.06
CA ALA A 559 4.15 -32.64 12.90
C ALA A 559 2.64 -32.86 13.19
N PRO A 560 1.81 -31.81 13.23
CA PRO A 560 0.38 -31.99 13.46
C PRO A 560 -0.26 -32.67 12.26
N THR A 561 -1.23 -33.54 12.52
CA THR A 561 -1.95 -34.30 11.50
C THR A 561 -3.32 -33.71 11.19
N GLY A 562 -3.79 -32.74 11.98
CA GLY A 562 -5.05 -32.04 11.75
C GLY A 562 -5.32 -30.90 12.74
N TRP A 563 -6.48 -30.27 12.58
CA TRP A 563 -6.95 -29.17 13.45
C TRP A 563 -6.99 -29.53 14.96
N PRO A 564 -7.39 -30.75 15.39
CA PRO A 564 -7.37 -31.12 16.82
C PRO A 564 -5.95 -31.16 17.43
N ASP A 565 -4.95 -31.55 16.63
CA ASP A 565 -3.55 -31.55 17.08
C ASP A 565 -3.06 -30.13 17.29
N LEU A 566 -3.43 -29.19 16.40
CA LEU A 566 -3.12 -27.78 16.58
C LEU A 566 -3.72 -27.22 17.87
N VAL A 567 -4.96 -27.58 18.20
CA VAL A 567 -5.59 -27.19 19.47
C VAL A 567 -4.83 -27.75 20.66
N THR A 568 -4.41 -29.01 20.59
CA THR A 568 -3.60 -29.66 21.64
C THR A 568 -2.25 -28.97 21.81
N LEU A 569 -1.56 -28.69 20.71
CA LEU A 569 -0.29 -27.95 20.68
C LEU A 569 -0.46 -26.54 21.25
N ALA A 570 -1.52 -25.83 20.88
CA ALA A 570 -1.79 -24.48 21.36
C ALA A 570 -2.04 -24.45 22.87
N ARG A 571 -2.82 -25.41 23.38
CA ARG A 571 -3.05 -25.57 24.83
C ARG A 571 -1.77 -25.90 25.59
N ALA A 572 -0.95 -26.82 25.06
CA ALA A 572 0.33 -27.19 25.67
C ALA A 572 1.33 -26.03 25.68
N ALA A 573 1.32 -25.20 24.62
CA ALA A 573 2.19 -24.04 24.49
C ALA A 573 1.67 -22.78 25.19
N GLY A 574 0.39 -22.73 25.57
CA GLY A 574 -0.26 -21.54 26.12
C GLY A 574 -0.38 -20.38 25.12
N ARG A 575 -0.34 -20.65 23.82
CA ARG A 575 -0.37 -19.65 22.73
C ARG A 575 -0.85 -20.26 21.41
N PRO A 576 -1.33 -19.46 20.43
CA PRO A 576 -1.73 -19.97 19.12
C PRO A 576 -0.61 -20.76 18.44
N SER A 577 -0.98 -21.89 17.82
CA SER A 577 -0.02 -22.84 17.23
C SER A 577 0.00 -22.79 15.71
N TYR A 578 -1.01 -22.20 15.07
CA TYR A 578 -1.17 -22.10 13.61
C TYR A 578 -1.38 -20.65 13.16
N SER A 579 -0.81 -20.28 12.02
CA SER A 579 -1.04 -19.00 11.34
C SER A 579 -1.41 -19.24 9.87
N GLY A 580 -2.49 -18.58 9.42
CA GLY A 580 -2.99 -18.62 8.04
C GLY A 580 -3.53 -17.25 7.58
N GLN A 581 -3.67 -17.06 6.27
CA GLN A 581 -4.18 -15.84 5.64
C GLN A 581 -5.71 -15.83 5.68
N PHE A 582 -6.31 -15.14 6.66
CA PHE A 582 -7.76 -15.00 6.82
C PHE A 582 -8.21 -13.53 6.71
N THR A 583 -7.57 -12.75 5.84
CA THR A 583 -7.87 -11.34 5.58
C THR A 583 -9.28 -11.13 5.00
N ALA A 584 -9.77 -9.90 5.02
CA ALA A 584 -11.00 -9.53 4.32
C ALA A 584 -10.74 -9.25 2.82
N ASP A 585 -9.92 -10.07 2.18
CA ASP A 585 -9.60 -10.00 0.76
C ASP A 585 -9.56 -11.41 0.13
N GLU A 586 -9.31 -11.45 -1.18
CA GLU A 586 -9.33 -12.66 -1.99
C GLU A 586 -8.34 -13.74 -1.54
N SER A 587 -7.25 -13.38 -0.85
CA SER A 587 -6.28 -14.34 -0.34
C SER A 587 -6.88 -15.28 0.72
N SER A 588 -7.95 -14.86 1.41
CA SER A 588 -8.63 -15.66 2.43
C SER A 588 -9.40 -16.86 1.87
N VAL A 589 -9.82 -16.80 0.60
CA VAL A 589 -10.51 -17.88 -0.12
C VAL A 589 -9.69 -19.16 -0.08
N VAL A 590 -8.38 -19.00 -0.21
CA VAL A 590 -7.41 -20.08 -0.32
C VAL A 590 -7.36 -20.91 0.97
N ASN A 591 -7.11 -20.28 2.12
CA ASN A 591 -7.01 -21.02 3.38
C ASN A 591 -8.37 -21.57 3.85
N MET A 592 -9.47 -20.88 3.55
CA MET A 592 -10.81 -21.38 3.82
C MET A 592 -11.14 -22.62 2.97
N LEU A 593 -10.77 -22.62 1.68
CA LEU A 593 -10.91 -23.78 0.81
C LEU A 593 -10.03 -24.96 1.27
N GLU A 594 -8.77 -24.71 1.64
CA GLU A 594 -7.89 -25.78 2.15
C GLU A 594 -8.45 -26.42 3.41
N ALA A 595 -8.97 -25.60 4.33
CA ALA A 595 -9.62 -26.10 5.54
C ALA A 595 -10.87 -26.93 5.22
N ALA A 596 -11.71 -26.45 4.31
CA ALA A 596 -12.93 -27.16 3.90
C ALA A 596 -12.62 -28.47 3.17
N LEU A 597 -11.69 -28.45 2.20
CA LEU A 597 -11.32 -29.61 1.40
C LEU A 597 -10.56 -30.66 2.19
N ALA A 598 -9.86 -30.27 3.27
CA ALA A 598 -9.28 -31.21 4.22
C ALA A 598 -10.34 -32.10 4.89
N HIS A 599 -11.58 -31.60 5.03
CA HIS A 599 -12.69 -32.36 5.60
C HIS A 599 -13.56 -33.02 4.53
N ASN A 600 -13.85 -32.30 3.43
CA ASN A 600 -14.68 -32.78 2.35
C ASN A 600 -14.10 -32.39 0.97
N PRO A 601 -13.34 -33.28 0.31
CA PRO A 601 -12.74 -32.98 -1.00
C PRO A 601 -13.77 -32.86 -2.12
N LYS A 602 -15.03 -33.27 -1.91
CA LYS A 602 -16.10 -33.19 -2.94
C LYS A 602 -16.69 -31.78 -3.09
N LEU A 603 -16.26 -30.82 -2.29
CA LEU A 603 -16.75 -29.43 -2.37
C LEU A 603 -16.24 -28.68 -3.62
N LEU A 604 -15.20 -29.21 -4.26
CA LEU A 604 -14.62 -28.70 -5.49
C LEU A 604 -14.25 -29.90 -6.39
N ASN A 605 -14.51 -29.80 -7.68
CA ASN A 605 -14.10 -30.81 -8.66
C ASN A 605 -12.59 -30.71 -8.92
N ASP A 606 -11.98 -31.79 -9.43
CA ASP A 606 -10.53 -31.85 -9.71
C ASP A 606 -10.03 -30.77 -10.69
N ASP A 607 -10.92 -30.24 -11.53
CA ASP A 607 -10.66 -29.17 -12.50
C ASP A 607 -10.86 -27.76 -11.93
N GLY A 608 -11.22 -27.63 -10.65
CA GLY A 608 -11.47 -26.36 -9.98
C GLY A 608 -12.87 -25.81 -10.15
N THR A 609 -13.78 -26.52 -10.80
CA THR A 609 -15.19 -26.11 -10.87
C THR A 609 -15.94 -26.55 -9.61
N PHE A 610 -17.00 -25.82 -9.24
CA PHE A 610 -17.89 -26.25 -8.17
C PHE A 610 -18.87 -27.32 -8.69
N PRO A 611 -19.24 -28.34 -7.88
CA PRO A 611 -20.29 -29.29 -8.22
C PRO A 611 -21.63 -28.61 -8.53
N ASP A 612 -22.50 -29.25 -9.33
CA ASP A 612 -23.79 -28.67 -9.72
C ASP A 612 -24.66 -28.32 -8.51
N GLN A 613 -24.70 -29.20 -7.52
CA GLN A 613 -25.42 -29.01 -6.26
C GLN A 613 -24.45 -28.55 -5.16
N ILE A 614 -24.76 -27.40 -4.56
CA ILE A 614 -24.01 -26.82 -3.44
C ILE A 614 -24.87 -26.92 -2.19
N SER A 615 -24.42 -27.67 -1.18
CA SER A 615 -25.12 -27.84 0.09
C SER A 615 -24.51 -26.96 1.18
N VAL A 616 -25.31 -26.05 1.76
CA VAL A 616 -24.86 -25.22 2.89
C VAL A 616 -24.44 -26.08 4.08
N ALA A 617 -25.15 -27.19 4.33
CA ALA A 617 -24.84 -28.09 5.43
C ALA A 617 -23.49 -28.80 5.27
N GLU A 618 -23.14 -29.22 4.05
CA GLU A 618 -21.85 -29.86 3.76
C GLU A 618 -20.69 -28.86 3.89
N TRP A 619 -20.89 -27.62 3.41
CA TRP A 619 -19.90 -26.55 3.55
C TRP A 619 -19.73 -26.12 5.02
N ASP A 620 -20.81 -26.00 5.79
CA ASP A 620 -20.75 -25.60 7.20
C ASP A 620 -20.05 -26.67 8.05
N ALA A 621 -20.33 -27.95 7.79
CA ALA A 621 -19.64 -29.06 8.43
C ALA A 621 -18.14 -29.07 8.09
N ALA A 622 -17.78 -28.79 6.83
CA ALA A 622 -16.40 -28.83 6.37
C ALA A 622 -15.50 -27.76 6.98
N ILE A 623 -16.04 -26.56 7.27
CA ILE A 623 -15.29 -25.49 7.95
C ILE A 623 -15.34 -25.59 9.48
N GLY A 624 -16.17 -26.49 10.03
CA GLY A 624 -16.34 -26.71 11.47
C GLY A 624 -15.02 -26.90 12.24
N PRO A 625 -14.11 -27.80 11.79
CA PRO A 625 -12.82 -28.01 12.48
C PRO A 625 -11.95 -26.75 12.57
N LEU A 626 -11.93 -25.91 11.52
CA LEU A 626 -11.21 -24.62 11.54
C LEU A 626 -11.88 -23.64 12.50
N ARG A 627 -13.22 -23.56 12.47
CA ARG A 627 -14.02 -22.72 13.38
C ARG A 627 -13.76 -23.08 14.85
N GLU A 628 -13.72 -24.38 15.16
CA GLU A 628 -13.39 -24.89 16.50
C GLU A 628 -11.95 -24.55 16.91
N ALA A 629 -10.99 -24.68 15.99
CA ALA A 629 -9.59 -24.34 16.26
C ALA A 629 -9.40 -22.84 16.53
N ILE A 630 -10.11 -21.97 15.81
CA ILE A 630 -10.14 -20.53 16.06
C ILE A 630 -10.78 -20.23 17.42
N ALA A 631 -11.94 -20.81 17.71
CA ALA A 631 -12.62 -20.62 19.00
C ALA A 631 -11.77 -21.11 20.20
N ALA A 632 -10.93 -22.11 19.99
CA ALA A 632 -9.98 -22.61 20.98
C ALA A 632 -8.69 -21.78 21.10
N GLY A 633 -8.55 -20.69 20.33
CA GLY A 633 -7.35 -19.84 20.31
C GLY A 633 -6.12 -20.51 19.70
N ALA A 634 -6.31 -21.58 18.91
CA ALA A 634 -5.22 -22.33 18.29
C ALA A 634 -4.75 -21.73 16.97
N VAL A 635 -5.61 -20.94 16.33
CA VAL A 635 -5.37 -20.28 15.04
C VAL A 635 -5.26 -18.79 15.27
N LEU A 636 -4.17 -18.21 14.78
CA LEU A 636 -3.96 -16.77 14.69
C LEU A 636 -4.44 -16.31 13.29
N ASP A 637 -5.25 -15.25 13.24
CA ASP A 637 -5.51 -14.56 11.97
C ASP A 637 -4.25 -13.72 11.67
N ALA A 638 -3.49 -14.16 10.67
CA ALA A 638 -2.21 -13.55 10.30
C ALA A 638 -2.32 -12.09 9.88
N HIS A 639 -3.50 -11.47 9.79
CA HIS A 639 -3.64 -10.04 9.55
C HIS A 639 -4.55 -9.32 10.55
N ALA A 640 -5.59 -9.95 11.11
CA ALA A 640 -6.41 -9.32 12.13
C ALA A 640 -5.70 -9.20 13.50
N ASP A 641 -4.86 -10.18 13.87
CA ASP A 641 -4.11 -10.13 15.13
C ASP A 641 -2.77 -9.38 15.01
N LEU A 642 -2.29 -9.10 13.79
CA LEU A 642 -1.08 -8.29 13.58
C LEU A 642 -1.26 -6.81 13.92
N ALA A 643 -2.50 -6.31 13.99
CA ALA A 643 -2.79 -4.98 14.52
C ALA A 643 -2.62 -4.88 16.05
N THR A 644 -2.33 -6.02 16.71
CA THR A 644 -2.08 -6.11 18.15
C THR A 644 -0.65 -6.54 18.50
N VAL A 645 0.16 -6.91 17.49
CA VAL A 645 1.57 -7.28 17.66
C VAL A 645 2.44 -6.20 17.04
N ASP A 646 3.28 -5.59 17.87
CA ASP A 646 4.08 -4.44 17.48
C ASP A 646 5.25 -4.82 16.55
N LEU A 647 5.19 -4.35 15.31
CA LEU A 647 6.22 -4.64 14.31
C LEU A 647 6.71 -3.36 13.59
N PRO A 648 8.02 -3.25 13.28
CA PRO A 648 8.59 -2.16 12.50
C PRO A 648 7.91 -2.00 11.12
N PRO A 649 7.83 -0.77 10.55
CA PRO A 649 7.14 -0.50 9.28
C PRO A 649 7.66 -1.27 8.06
N ASP A 650 8.94 -1.63 8.05
CA ASP A 650 9.62 -2.41 7.02
C ASP A 650 9.30 -3.91 7.06
N GLU A 651 8.71 -4.39 8.15
CA GLU A 651 8.38 -5.81 8.38
C GLU A 651 6.88 -6.12 8.21
N ARG A 652 6.09 -5.14 7.73
CA ARG A 652 4.62 -5.23 7.57
C ARG A 652 4.14 -5.77 6.21
N SER A 653 5.05 -6.07 5.30
CA SER A 653 4.68 -6.72 4.04
C SER A 653 4.18 -8.15 4.32
N ALA A 654 3.10 -8.56 3.66
CA ALA A 654 2.58 -9.94 3.72
C ALA A 654 3.66 -11.00 3.42
N GLU A 655 4.74 -10.56 2.76
CA GLU A 655 5.94 -11.30 2.37
C GLU A 655 6.99 -11.51 3.50
N PHE A 656 6.93 -10.73 4.59
CA PHE A 656 7.87 -10.80 5.73
C PHE A 656 7.25 -11.50 6.95
N LEU A 657 5.92 -11.46 7.07
CA LEU A 657 5.16 -11.95 8.23
C LEU A 657 5.17 -13.49 8.34
N SER A 658 5.12 -14.22 7.23
CA SER A 658 5.20 -15.70 7.21
C SER A 658 6.58 -16.28 7.55
N VAL A 659 7.63 -15.45 7.62
CA VAL A 659 8.97 -15.87 8.08
C VAL A 659 9.10 -15.70 9.60
N ARG A 660 8.53 -14.62 10.16
CA ARG A 660 8.58 -14.31 11.60
C ARG A 660 7.58 -15.12 12.43
N HIS A 661 6.46 -15.57 11.86
CA HIS A 661 5.58 -16.51 12.56
C HIS A 661 6.36 -17.72 13.11
N ALA A 662 7.48 -18.13 12.47
CA ALA A 662 8.41 -19.19 12.90
C ALA A 662 8.90 -19.07 14.36
N THR A 663 8.90 -17.85 14.89
CA THR A 663 9.35 -17.56 16.27
C THR A 663 8.20 -17.55 17.28
N TRP A 664 6.95 -17.34 16.85
CA TRP A 664 5.77 -17.21 17.73
C TRP A 664 4.79 -18.39 17.67
N SER A 665 4.51 -18.95 16.49
CA SER A 665 3.69 -20.16 16.35
C SER A 665 4.58 -21.39 16.22
N GLN A 666 4.08 -22.53 16.71
CA GLN A 666 4.79 -23.80 16.60
C GLN A 666 4.71 -24.39 15.18
N VAL A 667 3.69 -23.99 14.43
CA VAL A 667 3.31 -24.49 13.11
C VAL A 667 2.78 -23.33 12.24
N GLN A 668 3.04 -23.34 10.94
CA GLN A 668 2.52 -22.37 9.96
C GLN A 668 2.15 -23.04 8.65
N THR A 669 1.25 -22.43 7.91
CA THR A 669 1.15 -22.66 6.47
C THR A 669 1.93 -21.60 5.72
N VAL A 670 2.86 -22.03 4.88
CA VAL A 670 3.59 -21.14 3.99
C VAL A 670 3.35 -21.56 2.55
N ARG A 671 3.00 -20.58 1.72
CA ARG A 671 2.97 -20.71 0.26
C ARG A 671 4.40 -20.59 -0.25
N LEU A 672 4.83 -21.51 -1.10
CA LEU A 672 6.19 -21.52 -1.64
C LEU A 672 6.42 -20.46 -2.72
N TRP A 673 6.40 -19.19 -2.31
CA TRP A 673 6.82 -18.06 -3.13
C TRP A 673 8.36 -17.90 -3.09
N PRO A 674 8.98 -17.25 -4.10
CA PRO A 674 10.43 -17.08 -4.22
C PRO A 674 11.13 -16.54 -3.00
N ALA A 675 10.52 -15.54 -2.37
CA ALA A 675 11.07 -14.87 -1.22
C ALA A 675 11.04 -15.74 0.06
N PHE A 676 10.21 -16.79 0.12
CA PHE A 676 10.06 -17.62 1.31
C PHE A 676 11.02 -18.81 1.36
N ALA A 677 11.40 -19.35 0.20
CA ALA A 677 12.23 -20.53 0.13
C ALA A 677 13.60 -20.36 0.82
N THR A 678 14.15 -19.15 0.79
CA THR A 678 15.46 -18.78 1.38
C THR A 678 15.36 -18.32 2.85
N ARG A 679 14.16 -17.96 3.32
CA ARG A 679 13.94 -17.34 4.64
C ARG A 679 13.46 -18.30 5.74
N LEU A 680 13.08 -19.55 5.40
CA LEU A 680 12.55 -20.54 6.34
C LEU A 680 13.63 -21.46 6.97
N SER A 681 14.87 -20.98 7.07
CA SER A 681 15.98 -21.76 7.64
C SER A 681 15.69 -22.16 9.09
N GLY A 682 15.73 -23.47 9.37
CA GLY A 682 15.50 -24.03 10.71
C GLY A 682 14.10 -24.58 10.98
N LEU A 683 13.14 -24.47 10.06
CA LEU A 683 11.84 -25.15 10.14
C LEU A 683 11.83 -26.44 9.31
N ARG A 684 11.01 -27.41 9.75
CA ARG A 684 10.75 -28.65 9.01
C ARG A 684 9.51 -28.47 8.14
N PRO A 685 9.61 -28.66 6.82
CA PRO A 685 8.46 -28.63 5.95
C PRO A 685 7.68 -29.95 6.05
N GLY A 686 6.37 -29.87 5.87
CA GLY A 686 5.42 -30.98 5.92
C GLY A 686 4.20 -30.71 5.04
N ARG A 687 3.34 -31.71 4.88
CA ARG A 687 2.10 -31.59 4.11
C ARG A 687 1.05 -30.83 4.93
N LEU A 688 0.14 -30.16 4.23
CA LEU A 688 -1.11 -29.66 4.84
C LEU A 688 -1.98 -30.83 5.29
N PHE A 689 -2.97 -30.54 6.15
CA PHE A 689 -3.94 -31.53 6.66
C PHE A 689 -4.82 -32.13 5.55
N GLY A 690 -4.93 -31.42 4.42
CA GLY A 690 -5.71 -31.81 3.26
C GLY A 690 -5.00 -31.41 1.97
N PRO A 691 -5.73 -31.41 0.84
CA PRO A 691 -5.17 -30.93 -0.41
C PRO A 691 -4.86 -29.44 -0.33
N ALA A 692 -3.79 -29.02 -1.01
CA ALA A 692 -3.48 -27.61 -1.17
C ALA A 692 -4.32 -26.98 -2.29
N ILE A 693 -4.48 -25.65 -2.26
CA ILE A 693 -5.06 -24.88 -3.37
C ILE A 693 -3.96 -24.24 -4.21
N LEU A 694 -3.82 -24.55 -5.49
CA LEU A 694 -2.74 -24.02 -6.33
C LEU A 694 -2.89 -22.52 -6.62
N GLY A 695 -1.79 -21.80 -6.46
CA GLY A 695 -1.54 -20.50 -7.08
C GLY A 695 -0.52 -20.62 -8.22
N GLY A 696 0.11 -19.50 -8.56
CA GLY A 696 1.10 -19.41 -9.63
C GLY A 696 0.65 -18.58 -10.81
N GLN A 697 1.53 -18.53 -11.81
CA GLN A 697 1.41 -17.62 -12.95
C GLN A 697 1.50 -18.39 -14.27
N ASN A 698 0.69 -17.94 -15.22
CA ASN A 698 0.47 -18.55 -16.53
C ASN A 698 0.84 -17.57 -17.64
N LEU A 699 1.68 -17.99 -18.57
CA LEU A 699 2.07 -17.23 -19.73
C LEU A 699 1.05 -17.41 -20.86
N ALA A 700 0.28 -16.37 -21.14
CA ALA A 700 -0.78 -16.35 -22.14
C ALA A 700 -0.45 -15.42 -23.30
N VAL A 701 -0.78 -15.83 -24.53
CA VAL A 701 -0.61 -15.00 -25.72
C VAL A 701 -1.79 -14.04 -25.82
N SER A 702 -1.50 -12.75 -25.88
CA SER A 702 -2.49 -11.70 -26.09
C SER A 702 -3.20 -11.89 -27.43
N SER A 703 -4.52 -11.76 -27.46
CA SER A 703 -5.29 -11.77 -28.72
C SER A 703 -4.97 -10.56 -29.61
N ARG A 704 -4.31 -9.55 -29.05
CA ARG A 704 -3.87 -8.31 -29.71
C ARG A 704 -2.42 -8.38 -30.20
N SER A 705 -1.69 -9.47 -29.94
CA SER A 705 -0.28 -9.58 -30.35
C SER A 705 -0.12 -9.42 -31.86
N ALA A 706 0.85 -8.59 -32.24
CA ALA A 706 1.23 -8.41 -33.64
C ALA A 706 2.12 -9.55 -34.16
N ASN A 707 2.71 -10.34 -33.25
CA ASN A 707 3.63 -11.44 -33.56
C ASN A 707 3.29 -12.70 -32.72
N PRO A 708 2.10 -13.30 -32.89
CA PRO A 708 1.64 -14.39 -32.03
C PRO A 708 2.53 -15.65 -32.10
N GLU A 709 3.16 -15.93 -33.24
CA GLU A 709 4.10 -17.05 -33.37
C GLU A 709 5.36 -16.83 -32.52
N ALA A 710 5.94 -15.64 -32.55
CA ALA A 710 7.10 -15.29 -31.74
C ALA A 710 6.76 -15.24 -30.24
N ALA A 711 5.54 -14.80 -29.90
CA ALA A 711 5.01 -14.88 -28.53
C ALA A 711 4.89 -16.34 -28.06
N ILE A 712 4.42 -17.26 -28.91
CA ILE A 712 4.39 -18.70 -28.61
C ILE A 712 5.81 -19.25 -28.41
N ASP A 713 6.77 -18.85 -29.22
CA ASP A 713 8.17 -19.29 -29.08
C ASP A 713 8.80 -18.78 -27.78
N LEU A 714 8.50 -17.54 -27.38
CA LEU A 714 8.93 -16.99 -26.09
C LEU A 714 8.38 -17.82 -24.92
N ILE A 715 7.07 -18.10 -24.88
CA ILE A 715 6.50 -18.87 -23.77
C ILE A 715 7.02 -20.31 -23.75
N ARG A 716 7.32 -20.92 -24.91
CA ARG A 716 7.97 -22.24 -25.01
C ARG A 716 9.35 -22.23 -24.39
N TYR A 717 10.15 -21.19 -24.66
CA TYR A 717 11.49 -21.01 -24.13
C TYR A 717 11.48 -20.79 -22.61
N LEU A 718 10.62 -19.89 -22.12
CA LEU A 718 10.53 -19.59 -20.69
C LEU A 718 10.06 -20.80 -19.85
N THR A 719 9.41 -21.77 -20.49
CA THR A 719 8.87 -22.98 -19.86
C THR A 719 9.63 -24.26 -20.20
N ASP A 720 10.78 -24.18 -20.87
CA ASP A 720 11.58 -25.37 -21.18
C ASP A 720 12.24 -25.98 -19.94
N ASP A 721 12.64 -27.25 -20.03
CA ASP A 721 13.21 -27.98 -18.90
C ASP A 721 14.51 -27.36 -18.36
N LYS A 722 15.31 -26.71 -19.20
CA LYS A 722 16.55 -26.05 -18.77
C LYS A 722 16.21 -24.85 -17.88
N ARG A 723 15.25 -24.02 -18.29
CA ARG A 723 14.82 -22.82 -17.55
C ARG A 723 14.07 -23.20 -16.29
N GLN A 724 13.22 -24.23 -16.35
CA GLN A 724 12.50 -24.76 -15.19
C GLN A 724 13.44 -25.40 -14.16
N ARG A 725 14.51 -26.09 -14.57
CA ARG A 725 15.58 -26.53 -13.66
C ARG A 725 16.29 -25.35 -13.00
N LYS A 726 16.55 -24.25 -13.73
CA LYS A 726 17.14 -23.03 -13.15
C LYS A 726 16.28 -22.44 -12.04
N LEU A 727 14.94 -22.42 -12.20
CA LEU A 727 14.03 -21.97 -11.13
C LEU A 727 14.21 -22.77 -9.82
N THR A 728 14.53 -24.06 -9.95
CA THR A 728 14.77 -24.98 -8.82
C THR A 728 16.16 -24.77 -8.22
N THR A 729 17.20 -24.73 -9.06
CA THR A 729 18.60 -24.54 -8.63
C THR A 729 18.80 -23.22 -7.89
N ASP A 730 18.18 -22.16 -8.39
CA ASP A 730 18.27 -20.84 -7.76
C ASP A 730 17.33 -20.72 -6.54
N GLN A 731 16.52 -21.75 -6.28
CA GLN A 731 15.45 -21.77 -5.28
C GLN A 731 14.48 -20.58 -5.41
N THR A 732 14.24 -20.15 -6.65
CA THR A 732 13.46 -18.96 -6.95
C THR A 732 11.99 -19.29 -7.14
N TYR A 733 11.58 -20.31 -7.88
CA TYR A 733 10.16 -20.61 -8.07
C TYR A 733 9.91 -22.12 -8.01
N ALA A 734 8.72 -22.56 -7.59
CA ALA A 734 8.36 -23.97 -7.74
C ALA A 734 8.12 -24.24 -9.24
N PRO A 735 8.95 -25.12 -9.86
CA PRO A 735 8.88 -25.37 -11.29
C PRO A 735 7.62 -26.17 -11.64
N VAL A 736 7.27 -26.16 -12.92
CA VAL A 736 6.02 -26.77 -13.41
C VAL A 736 6.26 -27.96 -14.33
N THR A 737 7.52 -28.35 -14.58
CA THR A 737 7.87 -29.52 -15.38
C THR A 737 8.31 -30.70 -14.53
N LYS A 738 8.03 -31.92 -15.01
CA LYS A 738 8.38 -33.18 -14.33
C LYS A 738 9.88 -33.29 -14.09
N SER A 739 10.69 -32.97 -15.11
CA SER A 739 12.14 -33.11 -15.08
C SER A 739 12.85 -32.15 -14.11
N ALA A 740 12.20 -31.06 -13.71
CA ALA A 740 12.75 -30.13 -12.73
C ALA A 740 12.85 -30.72 -11.32
N TYR A 741 12.11 -31.80 -11.03
CA TYR A 741 12.11 -32.51 -9.75
C TYR A 741 13.02 -33.75 -9.73
N GLU A 742 13.69 -34.07 -10.84
CA GLU A 742 14.67 -35.14 -10.93
C GLU A 742 16.03 -34.62 -10.43
N THR A 743 16.37 -34.85 -9.16
CA THR A 743 17.61 -34.31 -8.52
C THR A 743 18.62 -35.39 -8.14
N ASP A 744 19.92 -35.08 -8.29
CA ASP A 744 21.05 -36.00 -8.03
C ASP A 744 21.58 -36.00 -6.57
N GLY A 745 21.13 -35.08 -5.70
CA GLY A 745 21.59 -34.93 -4.30
C GLY A 745 20.53 -35.27 -3.24
N THR A 746 20.92 -35.63 -2.01
CA THR A 746 20.02 -36.22 -0.99
C THR A 746 19.13 -35.24 -0.23
N ASP A 747 19.62 -34.04 0.15
CA ASP A 747 18.82 -33.07 0.94
C ASP A 747 17.82 -32.27 0.07
N ASP A 748 18.23 -31.84 -1.12
CA ASP A 748 17.32 -31.20 -2.09
C ASP A 748 16.24 -32.15 -2.59
N ARG A 749 16.51 -33.46 -2.65
CA ARG A 749 15.55 -34.49 -3.07
C ARG A 749 14.36 -34.60 -2.13
N ASN A 750 14.55 -34.52 -0.81
CA ASN A 750 13.44 -34.63 0.15
C ASN A 750 12.49 -33.43 0.04
N ARG A 751 13.03 -32.22 -0.13
CA ARG A 751 12.23 -31.01 -0.33
C ARG A 751 11.51 -31.04 -1.68
N ALA A 752 12.22 -31.38 -2.76
CA ALA A 752 11.65 -31.53 -4.09
C ALA A 752 10.50 -32.56 -4.10
N HIS A 753 10.66 -33.71 -3.43
CA HIS A 753 9.62 -34.72 -3.29
C HIS A 753 8.38 -34.19 -2.55
N LEU A 754 8.58 -33.45 -1.46
CA LEU A 754 7.48 -32.87 -0.69
C LEU A 754 6.68 -31.86 -1.52
N ILE A 755 7.36 -30.98 -2.25
CA ILE A 755 6.75 -29.98 -3.13
C ILE A 755 5.97 -30.69 -4.25
N LEU A 756 6.62 -31.61 -4.96
CA LEU A 756 6.00 -32.38 -6.04
C LEU A 756 4.76 -33.12 -5.55
N SER A 757 4.88 -33.79 -4.40
CA SER A 757 3.79 -34.53 -3.78
C SER A 757 2.62 -33.60 -3.43
N ALA A 758 2.90 -32.42 -2.87
CA ALA A 758 1.86 -31.43 -2.54
C ALA A 758 1.15 -30.94 -3.81
N ILE A 759 1.89 -30.63 -4.87
CA ILE A 759 1.35 -30.20 -6.17
C ILE A 759 0.43 -31.26 -6.76
N GLN A 760 0.84 -32.54 -6.77
CA GLN A 760 0.06 -33.63 -7.37
C GLN A 760 -1.32 -33.83 -6.73
N THR A 761 -1.44 -33.51 -5.44
CA THR A 761 -2.70 -33.63 -4.69
C THR A 761 -3.48 -32.32 -4.57
N ALA A 762 -3.01 -31.23 -5.18
CA ALA A 762 -3.61 -29.92 -5.04
C ALA A 762 -4.76 -29.69 -6.03
N TYR A 763 -5.71 -28.84 -5.63
CA TYR A 763 -6.79 -28.36 -6.50
C TYR A 763 -6.42 -26.97 -7.04
N PRO A 764 -6.78 -26.61 -8.27
CA PRO A 764 -6.72 -25.21 -8.69
C PRO A 764 -7.70 -24.36 -7.86
N ARG A 765 -7.42 -23.05 -7.76
CA ARG A 765 -8.44 -22.09 -7.30
C ARG A 765 -9.70 -22.16 -8.19
N PRO A 766 -10.88 -21.77 -7.67
CA PRO A 766 -12.13 -21.86 -8.41
C PRO A 766 -12.04 -21.32 -9.84
N VAL A 767 -12.25 -22.20 -10.83
CA VAL A 767 -12.15 -21.87 -12.25
C VAL A 767 -13.48 -21.29 -12.72
N THR A 768 -13.55 -19.97 -12.76
CA THR A 768 -14.74 -19.22 -13.19
C THR A 768 -14.34 -17.84 -13.74
N PRO A 769 -15.05 -17.33 -14.77
CA PRO A 769 -14.80 -15.98 -15.27
C PRO A 769 -15.14 -14.90 -14.22
N SER A 770 -15.97 -15.21 -13.23
CA SER A 770 -16.38 -14.32 -12.13
C SER A 770 -15.79 -14.76 -10.79
N TYR A 771 -14.47 -14.94 -10.79
CA TYR A 771 -13.75 -15.38 -9.60
C TYR A 771 -13.78 -14.33 -8.48
N SER A 772 -13.76 -13.03 -8.81
CA SER A 772 -13.89 -11.94 -7.82
C SER A 772 -15.23 -12.01 -7.07
N GLU A 773 -16.32 -12.32 -7.76
CA GLU A 773 -17.65 -12.48 -7.18
C GLU A 773 -17.70 -13.73 -6.28
N VAL A 774 -17.06 -14.83 -6.70
CA VAL A 774 -16.91 -16.01 -5.85
C VAL A 774 -16.11 -15.67 -4.59
N ALA A 775 -15.02 -14.92 -4.72
CA ALA A 775 -14.22 -14.48 -3.58
C ALA A 775 -15.03 -13.63 -2.61
N GLN A 776 -15.89 -12.72 -3.11
CA GLN A 776 -16.78 -11.93 -2.25
C GLN A 776 -17.75 -12.79 -1.45
N VAL A 777 -18.30 -13.88 -2.02
CA VAL A 777 -19.14 -14.81 -1.27
C VAL A 777 -18.38 -15.44 -0.09
N PHE A 778 -17.11 -15.78 -0.29
CA PHE A 778 -16.25 -16.28 0.80
C PHE A 778 -15.97 -15.21 1.84
N ILE A 779 -15.65 -13.99 1.43
CA ILE A 779 -15.32 -12.86 2.32
C ILE A 779 -16.53 -12.42 3.14
N GLU A 780 -17.71 -12.31 2.53
CA GLU A 780 -18.92 -11.77 3.18
C GLU A 780 -19.66 -12.82 4.00
N LEU A 781 -19.63 -14.09 3.60
CA LEU A 781 -20.47 -15.13 4.23
C LEU A 781 -19.64 -16.19 4.96
N MET A 782 -18.59 -16.74 4.34
CA MET A 782 -17.82 -17.82 4.95
C MET A 782 -16.87 -17.33 6.04
N ARG A 783 -16.13 -16.26 5.76
CA ARG A 783 -15.15 -15.71 6.69
C ARG A 783 -15.79 -15.31 8.03
N PRO A 784 -16.92 -14.57 8.10
CA PRO A 784 -17.56 -14.27 9.37
C PRO A 784 -18.09 -15.52 10.08
N ALA A 785 -18.57 -16.53 9.33
CA ALA A 785 -19.00 -17.81 9.91
C ALA A 785 -17.84 -18.55 10.58
N VAL A 786 -16.66 -18.53 9.96
CA VAL A 786 -15.43 -19.11 10.51
C VAL A 786 -14.93 -18.34 11.72
N LEU A 787 -14.78 -17.01 11.60
CA LEU A 787 -14.14 -16.17 12.64
C LEU A 787 -15.04 -15.91 13.85
N ASN A 788 -16.35 -15.73 13.64
CA ASN A 788 -17.29 -15.41 14.72
C ASN A 788 -17.91 -16.65 15.36
N GLY A 789 -17.55 -17.86 14.91
CA GLY A 789 -18.12 -19.09 15.43
C GLY A 789 -19.60 -19.30 15.06
N THR A 790 -20.08 -18.68 13.97
CA THR A 790 -21.50 -18.74 13.56
C THR A 790 -21.69 -19.74 12.40
N ARG A 791 -22.91 -20.27 12.24
CA ARG A 791 -23.22 -21.15 11.09
C ARG A 791 -23.24 -20.37 9.78
N LEU A 792 -22.91 -21.05 8.67
CA LEU A 792 -23.08 -20.47 7.34
C LEU A 792 -24.54 -20.06 7.09
N PRO A 793 -24.77 -18.88 6.51
CA PRO A 793 -26.13 -18.45 6.15
C PRO A 793 -26.78 -19.40 5.13
N GLU A 794 -28.10 -19.61 5.25
CA GLU A 794 -28.85 -20.48 4.33
C GLU A 794 -28.75 -20.06 2.85
N HIS A 795 -28.52 -18.76 2.59
CA HIS A 795 -28.37 -18.24 1.25
C HIS A 795 -26.96 -18.43 0.65
N PHE A 796 -25.98 -18.95 1.41
CA PHE A 796 -24.60 -19.16 0.95
C PHE A 796 -24.53 -19.94 -0.36
N ALA A 797 -25.22 -21.08 -0.45
CA ALA A 797 -25.22 -21.92 -1.65
C ALA A 797 -25.78 -21.18 -2.86
N LYS A 798 -26.85 -20.39 -2.67
CA LYS A 798 -27.45 -19.58 -3.72
C LYS A 798 -26.51 -18.47 -4.17
N SER A 799 -25.86 -17.77 -3.24
CA SER A 799 -24.88 -16.73 -3.54
C SER A 799 -23.69 -17.29 -4.31
N LEU A 800 -23.13 -18.43 -3.88
CA LEU A 800 -22.01 -19.07 -4.56
C LEU A 800 -22.39 -19.57 -5.97
N HIS A 801 -23.58 -20.16 -6.11
CA HIS A 801 -24.11 -20.55 -7.42
C HIS A 801 -24.33 -19.35 -8.34
N THR A 802 -24.83 -18.23 -7.81
CA THR A 802 -25.05 -17.01 -8.59
C THR A 802 -23.72 -16.42 -9.04
N ALA A 803 -22.78 -16.26 -8.09
CA ALA A 803 -21.45 -15.69 -8.33
C ALA A 803 -20.68 -16.43 -9.42
N ARG A 804 -20.67 -17.78 -9.41
CA ARG A 804 -19.95 -18.56 -10.43
C ARG A 804 -20.58 -18.47 -11.83
N MET A 805 -21.86 -18.10 -11.92
CA MET A 805 -22.60 -18.01 -13.18
C MET A 805 -22.65 -16.58 -13.72
N THR A 806 -22.22 -15.59 -12.94
CA THR A 806 -22.10 -14.21 -13.38
C THR A 806 -21.17 -14.14 -14.60
N ASN A 807 -21.60 -13.42 -15.64
CA ASN A 807 -20.76 -13.14 -16.79
C ASN A 807 -20.17 -11.73 -16.60
N PRO A 808 -18.85 -11.58 -16.43
CA PRO A 808 -18.23 -10.29 -16.12
C PRO A 808 -18.25 -9.31 -17.31
N THR A 809 -18.78 -9.70 -18.48
CA THR A 809 -18.80 -8.87 -19.69
C THR A 809 -19.73 -7.66 -19.62
N SER A 810 -20.50 -7.46 -18.54
CA SER A 810 -21.48 -6.36 -18.44
C SER A 810 -21.18 -5.26 -17.41
N ALA A 811 -19.99 -5.20 -16.80
CA ALA A 811 -19.71 -4.22 -15.75
C ALA A 811 -18.62 -3.20 -16.14
N LEU A 812 -18.94 -2.32 -17.09
CA LEU A 812 -18.56 -0.90 -17.18
C LEU A 812 -19.65 -0.17 -18.02
N PRO A 813 -19.85 1.16 -17.88
CA PRO A 813 -21.02 1.88 -18.41
C PRO A 813 -21.21 1.70 -19.92
N THR A 814 -22.43 1.38 -20.33
CA THR A 814 -22.83 1.27 -21.74
C THR A 814 -22.74 2.62 -22.45
N THR A 815 -21.68 2.89 -23.20
CA THR A 815 -21.72 3.82 -24.34
C THR A 815 -22.19 3.06 -25.58
N ARG A 816 -23.49 3.18 -25.85
CA ARG A 816 -24.17 2.63 -27.02
C ARG A 816 -23.64 3.33 -28.27
N ALA A 817 -22.70 2.73 -29.00
CA ALA A 817 -22.32 3.20 -30.33
C ALA A 817 -23.48 2.94 -31.30
N GLN A 818 -24.20 3.99 -31.71
CA GLN A 818 -25.12 3.93 -32.84
C GLN A 818 -24.30 3.84 -34.13
N SER A 819 -24.44 2.74 -34.87
CA SER A 819 -23.97 2.63 -36.25
C SER A 819 -24.82 3.54 -37.15
N PRO A 820 -24.23 4.34 -38.05
CA PRO A 820 -25.02 5.17 -38.97
C PRO A 820 -25.54 4.31 -40.11
N THR A 821 -26.87 4.24 -40.25
CA THR A 821 -27.54 3.83 -41.49
C THR A 821 -27.21 4.80 -42.63
N PRO A 822 -26.93 4.33 -43.85
CA PRO A 822 -26.78 5.22 -45.00
C PRO A 822 -28.16 5.66 -45.46
N SER A 823 -28.36 6.96 -45.69
CA SER A 823 -29.48 7.48 -46.47
C SER A 823 -28.99 8.08 -47.78
N PRO A 824 -29.78 7.96 -48.86
CA PRO A 824 -29.37 8.16 -50.23
C PRO A 824 -29.45 9.63 -50.68
N THR A 825 -28.87 9.86 -51.86
CA THR A 825 -28.79 11.09 -52.69
C THR A 825 -27.77 12.14 -52.29
#